data_AF-A0A3B0XGQ6-F1
#
_entry.id   AF-A0A3B0XGQ6-F1
#
_cell.length_a   1.000
_cell.length_b   1.000
_cell.length_c   1.000
_cell.angle_alpha   90.00
_cell.angle_beta   90.00
_cell.angle_gamma   90.00
#
_symmetry.space_group_name_H-M   'P 1'
#
loop_
_entity.id
_entity.type
_entity.pdbx_description
1 polymer ?
#
loop_
_entity_poly.entity_id
_entity_poly.type
_entity_poly.pdbx_seq_one_letter_code
_entity_poly.pdbx_strand_id
1 'polypeptide(L)'
;MRDLSIEEYGVPPLSETETELVRVINTTWSHQKALSELKSHLQVAVEIELATIPVYLYAYYSINRTPKHFPDTDVSRFADKAGALVMSVAVEEMLHMSLSANILFSLGQMPELYQKSPGPYPTNLPGHEKLGPNAKPLQIPLAKFSSEQLWKFLEIEYPENIDAKPEGADWHTIGQIYSYVRCIISSDLINDDCFKVGATNYQVQPSNYSPNSIDTVYPEGPFKKKTPVPPSQKQSAADVAKYTSQEDSHTGNSALINISDRKDALQAIATICFQGEGFDHTKIDDPSAQELSHYYKFLTLQSELKGYPESPTGEPLPPLPAPPAAAAQQFSQDDLSSFVYNFPSNPVSANYDDEQHRLVVDVASGLYQYMLILTETIFLIPQDDNQQKIFFNRALHNSMIWLLDKYCQTLRTIPQSWGDAVLSPTFENIDLGTRENAFANLSSLCNKTTKVCANTDWYKNAGLDYYLNKIKLLPDVTDYWKKSKYAGAPSFPTNPPATIPSGADRHACMGLNECKNQGRTLANDCAGQGSCSTSLAYNPADENTPNITDHTCHVLNDCAGQGGCGLYGTADEQNNPGGNECRSLGSCATPINAERFSTDGPNQGKSVWSRAREVFTTEVWPELKKTNPKLPDTPPQVPGTNKQPDLFKYGPSIEWIEHEGGGMTACGASGMSGAGSCS
;
A
#
# COMPACT_ATOMS: atom_id res chain seq x y z
N MET A 1 10.14 37.06 -20.05
CA MET A 1 10.78 35.77 -19.77
C MET A 1 11.68 35.99 -18.57
N ARG A 2 11.23 35.62 -17.37
CA ARG A 2 12.14 35.49 -16.22
C ARG A 2 12.90 34.19 -16.42
N ASP A 3 14.20 34.27 -16.24
CA ASP A 3 15.12 33.14 -16.28
C ASP A 3 14.98 32.43 -14.93
N LEU A 4 14.16 31.36 -14.89
CA LEU A 4 13.85 30.62 -13.67
C LEU A 4 14.98 29.63 -13.41
N SER A 5 15.72 29.80 -12.33
CA SER A 5 16.74 28.82 -11.90
C SER A 5 16.04 27.60 -11.26
N ILE A 6 16.75 26.48 -11.16
CA ILE A 6 16.25 25.21 -10.56
C ILE A 6 15.71 25.40 -9.12
N GLU A 7 16.07 26.48 -8.42
CA GLU A 7 15.51 26.81 -7.09
C GLU A 7 14.07 27.36 -7.13
N GLU A 8 13.58 27.86 -8.28
CA GLU A 8 12.24 28.47 -8.43
C GLU A 8 11.12 27.47 -8.72
N TYR A 9 11.41 26.19 -9.00
CA TYR A 9 10.42 25.12 -9.21
C TYR A 9 10.09 24.32 -7.92
N GLY A 10 10.48 24.83 -6.75
CA GLY A 10 10.12 24.25 -5.45
C GLY A 10 8.63 24.36 -5.12
N VAL A 11 8.26 23.90 -3.90
CA VAL A 11 6.91 24.09 -3.35
C VAL A 11 6.54 25.59 -3.42
N PRO A 12 5.44 25.96 -4.09
CA PRO A 12 5.01 27.35 -4.17
C PRO A 12 4.77 27.98 -2.78
N PRO A 13 4.73 29.32 -2.66
CA PRO A 13 4.18 29.95 -1.48
C PRO A 13 2.68 29.61 -1.33
N LEU A 14 2.15 29.72 -0.10
CA LEU A 14 0.72 29.57 0.15
C LEU A 14 -0.04 30.78 -0.43
N SER A 15 -1.23 30.53 -1.00
CA SER A 15 -2.17 31.57 -1.40
C SER A 15 -2.75 32.31 -0.18
N GLU A 16 -3.50 33.38 -0.42
CA GLU A 16 -4.20 34.10 0.65
C GLU A 16 -5.26 33.22 1.34
N THR A 17 -6.01 32.42 0.57
CA THR A 17 -7.03 31.50 1.09
C THR A 17 -6.41 30.34 1.87
N GLU A 18 -5.29 29.79 1.39
CA GLU A 18 -4.51 28.78 2.10
C GLU A 18 -3.95 29.33 3.42
N THR A 19 -3.37 30.54 3.38
CA THR A 19 -2.82 31.20 4.59
C THR A 19 -3.90 31.45 5.64
N GLU A 20 -5.12 31.79 5.23
CA GLU A 20 -6.26 31.92 6.12
C GLU A 20 -6.62 30.59 6.78
N LEU A 21 -6.72 29.51 6.00
CA LEU A 21 -7.04 28.18 6.54
C LEU A 21 -5.96 27.68 7.50
N VAL A 22 -4.68 27.87 7.19
CA VAL A 22 -3.56 27.54 8.09
C VAL A 22 -3.73 28.25 9.45
N ARG A 23 -4.09 29.54 9.43
CA ARG A 23 -4.35 30.30 10.66
C ARG A 23 -5.52 29.73 11.45
N VAL A 24 -6.61 29.36 10.78
CA VAL A 24 -7.77 28.71 11.41
C VAL A 24 -7.37 27.37 12.04
N ILE A 25 -6.61 26.53 11.33
CA ILE A 25 -6.12 25.25 11.85
C ILE A 25 -5.28 25.47 13.11
N ASN A 26 -4.28 26.37 13.05
CA ASN A 26 -3.40 26.67 14.17
C ASN A 26 -4.12 27.19 15.41
N THR A 27 -5.24 27.90 15.23
CA THR A 27 -5.98 28.54 16.35
C THR A 27 -7.12 27.70 16.90
N THR A 28 -7.68 26.78 16.10
CA THR A 28 -8.93 26.08 16.46
C THR A 28 -8.80 24.56 16.57
N TRP A 29 -7.75 23.96 16.02
CA TRP A 29 -7.58 22.51 16.02
C TRP A 29 -6.58 22.03 17.08
N SER A 30 -6.69 20.75 17.44
CA SER A 30 -5.65 20.04 18.17
C SER A 30 -4.73 19.29 17.22
N HIS A 31 -3.52 18.95 17.66
CA HIS A 31 -2.60 18.08 16.92
C HIS A 31 -3.26 16.76 16.49
N GLN A 32 -4.01 16.11 17.39
CA GLN A 32 -4.71 14.86 17.09
C GLN A 32 -5.77 15.05 16.00
N LYS A 33 -6.51 16.16 16.01
CA LYS A 33 -7.48 16.48 14.97
C LYS A 33 -6.77 16.69 13.63
N ALA A 34 -5.71 17.50 13.59
CA ALA A 34 -4.94 17.75 12.38
C ALA A 34 -4.40 16.45 11.75
N LEU A 35 -3.82 15.54 12.56
CA LEU A 35 -3.36 14.24 12.07
C LEU A 35 -4.50 13.37 11.54
N SER A 36 -5.65 13.33 12.23
CA SER A 36 -6.80 12.54 11.78
C SER A 36 -7.37 13.06 10.46
N GLU A 37 -7.52 14.37 10.34
CA GLU A 37 -7.99 15.05 9.13
C GLU A 37 -7.01 14.82 7.97
N LEU A 38 -5.72 15.02 8.20
CA LEU A 38 -4.67 14.79 7.21
C LEU A 38 -4.69 13.36 6.66
N LYS A 39 -4.71 12.36 7.55
CA LYS A 39 -4.75 10.94 7.16
C LYS A 39 -6.01 10.59 6.38
N SER A 40 -7.17 11.09 6.82
CA SER A 40 -8.44 10.85 6.14
C SER A 40 -8.45 11.42 4.73
N HIS A 41 -7.97 12.66 4.55
CA HIS A 41 -7.99 13.33 3.25
C HIS A 41 -6.89 12.84 2.32
N LEU A 42 -5.76 12.36 2.84
CA LEU A 42 -4.76 11.65 2.03
C LEU A 42 -5.29 10.29 1.54
N GLN A 43 -6.11 9.58 2.33
CA GLN A 43 -6.78 8.38 1.84
C GLN A 43 -7.79 8.73 0.73
N VAL A 44 -8.53 9.83 0.87
CA VAL A 44 -9.40 10.34 -0.21
C VAL A 44 -8.56 10.69 -1.45
N ALA A 45 -7.41 11.34 -1.29
CA ALA A 45 -6.49 11.65 -2.39
C ALA A 45 -6.04 10.38 -3.12
N VAL A 46 -5.64 9.33 -2.40
CA VAL A 46 -5.32 8.01 -3.01
C VAL A 46 -6.51 7.45 -3.81
N GLU A 47 -7.74 7.61 -3.31
CA GLU A 47 -8.95 7.15 -3.99
C GLU A 47 -9.30 8.01 -5.22
N ILE A 48 -8.97 9.30 -5.23
CA ILE A 48 -9.13 10.20 -6.38
C ILE A 48 -8.18 9.77 -7.51
N GLU A 49 -6.89 9.58 -7.25
CA GLU A 49 -5.96 9.18 -8.31
C GLU A 49 -6.24 7.76 -8.79
N LEU A 50 -6.75 6.89 -7.91
CA LEU A 50 -7.25 5.58 -8.31
C LEU A 50 -8.50 5.68 -9.21
N ALA A 51 -9.31 6.72 -9.06
CA ALA A 51 -10.55 6.92 -9.80
C ALA A 51 -10.33 7.26 -11.27
N THR A 52 -9.26 7.98 -11.58
CA THR A 52 -8.92 8.45 -12.94
C THR A 52 -8.31 7.33 -13.79
N ILE A 53 -7.51 6.44 -13.19
CA ILE A 53 -6.75 5.40 -13.89
C ILE A 53 -7.63 4.49 -14.78
N PRO A 54 -8.72 3.86 -14.29
CA PRO A 54 -9.57 3.01 -15.14
C PRO A 54 -10.19 3.77 -16.30
N VAL A 55 -10.52 5.04 -16.11
CA VAL A 55 -11.19 5.89 -17.11
C VAL A 55 -10.24 6.18 -18.27
N TYR A 56 -9.00 6.53 -17.98
CA TYR A 56 -7.95 6.75 -18.99
C TYR A 56 -7.56 5.45 -19.68
N LEU A 57 -7.38 4.37 -18.93
CA LEU A 57 -7.05 3.05 -19.49
C LEU A 57 -8.17 2.49 -20.38
N TYR A 58 -9.43 2.70 -20.03
CA TYR A 58 -10.55 2.24 -20.85
C TYR A 58 -10.57 2.91 -22.23
N ALA A 59 -10.37 4.24 -22.29
CA ALA A 59 -10.22 4.95 -23.55
C ALA A 59 -8.96 4.52 -24.30
N TYR A 60 -7.82 4.37 -23.61
CA TYR A 60 -6.57 3.87 -24.21
C TYR A 60 -6.75 2.51 -24.88
N TYR A 61 -7.37 1.53 -24.21
CA TYR A 61 -7.54 0.18 -24.76
C TYR A 61 -8.49 0.13 -25.97
N SER A 62 -9.37 1.13 -26.09
CA SER A 62 -10.19 1.31 -27.30
C SER A 62 -9.38 1.77 -28.51
N ILE A 63 -8.16 2.29 -28.35
CA ILE A 63 -7.32 2.79 -29.46
C ILE A 63 -6.48 1.65 -30.05
N ASN A 64 -6.58 1.43 -31.36
CA ASN A 64 -5.58 0.70 -32.13
C ASN A 64 -4.42 1.64 -32.48
N ARG A 65 -3.35 1.58 -31.69
CA ARG A 65 -2.16 2.43 -31.87
C ARG A 65 -1.36 2.15 -33.13
N THR A 66 -1.48 0.96 -33.71
CA THR A 66 -0.80 0.61 -34.96
C THR A 66 -1.80 0.18 -36.03
N PRO A 67 -2.71 1.07 -36.44
CA PRO A 67 -3.73 0.74 -37.42
C PRO A 67 -3.08 0.48 -38.78
N LYS A 68 -3.90 0.10 -39.77
CA LYS A 68 -3.43 -0.15 -41.13
C LYS A 68 -2.63 1.06 -41.63
N HIS A 69 -1.50 0.80 -42.29
CA HIS A 69 -0.57 1.81 -42.78
C HIS A 69 0.24 2.57 -41.71
N PHE A 70 0.28 2.13 -40.44
CA PHE A 70 1.21 2.71 -39.47
C PHE A 70 2.68 2.46 -39.84
N PRO A 71 3.57 3.47 -39.79
CA PRO A 71 3.37 4.89 -39.39
C PRO A 71 3.23 5.86 -40.59
N ASP A 72 2.89 5.35 -41.77
CA ASP A 72 3.01 6.05 -43.05
C ASP A 72 1.98 7.19 -43.23
N THR A 73 0.82 7.11 -42.57
CA THR A 73 -0.28 8.09 -42.73
C THR A 73 -0.47 8.96 -41.50
N ASP A 74 -0.96 10.19 -41.70
CA ASP A 74 -1.24 11.13 -40.61
C ASP A 74 -2.25 10.55 -39.61
N VAL A 75 -3.31 9.89 -40.09
CA VAL A 75 -4.31 9.21 -39.24
C VAL A 75 -3.65 8.13 -38.39
N SER A 76 -2.77 7.31 -38.96
CA SER A 76 -2.09 6.25 -38.20
C SER A 76 -1.12 6.77 -37.15
N ARG A 77 -0.44 7.90 -37.41
CA ARG A 77 0.44 8.55 -36.43
C ARG A 77 -0.37 9.26 -35.35
N PHE A 78 -1.50 9.86 -35.71
CA PHE A 78 -2.43 10.43 -34.74
C PHE A 78 -3.01 9.37 -33.80
N ALA A 79 -3.41 8.20 -34.31
CA ALA A 79 -3.87 7.10 -33.47
C ALA A 79 -2.81 6.70 -32.42
N ASP A 80 -1.54 6.64 -32.82
CA ASP A 80 -0.44 6.32 -31.91
C ASP A 80 -0.16 7.45 -30.90
N LYS A 81 -0.17 8.70 -31.37
CA LYS A 81 -0.04 9.90 -30.54
C LYS A 81 -1.13 9.99 -29.47
N ALA A 82 -2.39 9.78 -29.86
CA ALA A 82 -3.52 9.79 -28.93
C ALA A 82 -3.36 8.71 -27.86
N GLY A 83 -3.00 7.49 -28.25
CA GLY A 83 -2.70 6.42 -27.28
C GLY A 83 -1.51 6.73 -26.38
N ALA A 84 -0.43 7.30 -26.91
CA ALA A 84 0.76 7.66 -26.14
C ALA A 84 0.46 8.74 -25.07
N LEU A 85 -0.26 9.79 -25.44
CA LEU A 85 -0.61 10.89 -24.52
C LEU A 85 -1.60 10.44 -23.44
N VAL A 86 -2.62 9.63 -23.77
CA VAL A 86 -3.53 9.08 -22.75
C VAL A 86 -2.78 8.14 -21.80
N MET A 87 -1.86 7.33 -22.31
CA MET A 87 -1.05 6.45 -21.46
C MET A 87 -0.09 7.23 -20.57
N SER A 88 0.52 8.31 -21.05
CA SER A 88 1.43 9.11 -20.23
C SER A 88 0.71 9.70 -19.02
N VAL A 89 -0.49 10.26 -19.24
CA VAL A 89 -1.35 10.73 -18.14
C VAL A 89 -1.68 9.58 -17.18
N ALA A 90 -2.14 8.42 -17.67
CA ALA A 90 -2.44 7.28 -16.80
C ALA A 90 -1.24 6.79 -15.97
N VAL A 91 -0.02 6.90 -16.48
CA VAL A 91 1.23 6.57 -15.74
C VAL A 91 1.52 7.62 -14.67
N GLU A 92 1.26 8.90 -14.95
CA GLU A 92 1.40 9.99 -13.98
C GLU A 92 0.33 9.88 -12.87
N GLU A 93 -0.91 9.49 -13.17
CA GLU A 93 -1.91 9.19 -12.15
C GLU A 93 -1.49 8.06 -11.20
N MET A 94 -0.80 7.02 -11.73
CA MET A 94 -0.21 5.96 -10.89
C MET A 94 0.92 6.49 -10.00
N LEU A 95 1.69 7.46 -10.49
CA LEU A 95 2.68 8.18 -9.69
C LEU A 95 2.00 9.01 -8.59
N HIS A 96 0.94 9.75 -8.91
CA HIS A 96 0.21 10.59 -7.96
C HIS A 96 -0.40 9.76 -6.83
N MET A 97 -1.04 8.63 -7.20
CA MET A 97 -1.52 7.64 -6.25
C MET A 97 -0.38 7.14 -5.34
N SER A 98 0.80 6.86 -5.91
CA SER A 98 1.97 6.40 -5.14
C SER A 98 2.54 7.47 -4.21
N LEU A 99 2.54 8.74 -4.63
CA LEU A 99 2.97 9.87 -3.82
C LEU A 99 2.02 10.09 -2.63
N SER A 100 0.72 10.18 -2.89
CA SER A 100 -0.31 10.30 -1.85
C SER A 100 -0.26 9.11 -0.87
N ALA A 101 -0.05 7.89 -1.38
CA ALA A 101 0.14 6.70 -0.56
C ALA A 101 1.42 6.74 0.29
N ASN A 102 2.55 7.22 -0.25
CA ASN A 102 3.79 7.39 0.51
C ASN A 102 3.63 8.43 1.64
N ILE A 103 2.93 9.55 1.39
CA ILE A 103 2.65 10.54 2.43
C ILE A 103 1.79 9.89 3.53
N LEU A 104 0.70 9.21 3.17
CA LEU A 104 -0.18 8.54 4.12
C LEU A 104 0.55 7.47 4.95
N PHE A 105 1.38 6.66 4.28
CA PHE A 105 2.18 5.62 4.92
C PHE A 105 3.19 6.21 5.92
N SER A 106 3.89 7.28 5.56
CA SER A 106 4.87 7.94 6.43
C SER A 106 4.26 8.44 7.75
N LEU A 107 2.97 8.77 7.74
CA LEU A 107 2.17 9.14 8.92
C LEU A 107 1.75 7.91 9.77
N GLY A 108 2.13 6.70 9.37
CA GLY A 108 1.83 5.44 10.05
C GLY A 108 0.46 4.86 9.71
N GLN A 109 -0.12 5.19 8.56
CA GLN A 109 -1.38 4.61 8.08
C GLN A 109 -1.17 3.87 6.77
N MET A 110 -1.58 2.60 6.73
CA MET A 110 -1.50 1.78 5.51
C MET A 110 -2.51 2.29 4.46
N PRO A 111 -2.08 2.64 3.23
CA PRO A 111 -2.99 3.07 2.17
C PRO A 111 -3.95 1.95 1.75
N GLU A 112 -5.24 2.23 1.63
CA GLU A 112 -6.25 1.26 1.19
C GLU A 112 -6.62 1.49 -0.29
N LEU A 113 -6.52 0.46 -1.12
CA LEU A 113 -6.82 0.52 -2.56
C LEU A 113 -7.83 -0.57 -2.98
N TYR A 114 -7.72 -1.78 -2.44
CA TYR A 114 -8.60 -2.89 -2.81
C TYR A 114 -10.07 -2.56 -2.47
N GLN A 115 -10.96 -2.71 -3.46
CA GLN A 115 -12.37 -2.28 -3.41
C GLN A 115 -12.61 -0.78 -3.23
N LYS A 116 -11.59 0.07 -3.44
CA LYS A 116 -11.70 1.54 -3.35
C LYS A 116 -11.74 2.26 -4.69
N SER A 117 -11.63 1.54 -5.80
CA SER A 117 -11.90 2.12 -7.12
C SER A 117 -13.35 2.61 -7.18
N PRO A 118 -13.65 3.75 -7.78
CA PRO A 118 -15.03 4.26 -7.85
C PRO A 118 -15.90 3.37 -8.75
N GLY A 119 -17.16 3.21 -8.35
CA GLY A 119 -18.16 2.49 -9.13
C GLY A 119 -19.53 2.50 -8.44
N PRO A 120 -20.62 2.22 -9.19
CA PRO A 120 -20.64 1.88 -10.62
C PRO A 120 -20.44 3.11 -11.53
N TYR A 121 -19.97 2.90 -12.76
CA TYR A 121 -19.84 3.95 -13.77
C TYR A 121 -21.19 4.27 -14.46
N PRO A 122 -21.47 5.53 -14.84
CA PRO A 122 -20.62 6.69 -14.60
C PRO A 122 -20.60 7.05 -13.10
N THR A 123 -19.43 7.46 -12.62
CA THR A 123 -19.18 7.74 -11.21
C THR A 123 -18.86 9.22 -10.98
N ASN A 124 -18.74 9.62 -9.71
CA ASN A 124 -18.14 10.88 -9.31
C ASN A 124 -16.77 10.63 -8.65
N LEU A 125 -15.97 11.68 -8.45
CA LEU A 125 -14.74 11.61 -7.66
C LEU A 125 -15.05 11.58 -6.15
N PRO A 126 -14.27 10.84 -5.34
CA PRO A 126 -14.46 10.78 -3.88
C PRO A 126 -14.39 12.16 -3.21
N GLY A 127 -15.49 12.58 -2.57
CA GLY A 127 -15.55 13.86 -1.84
C GLY A 127 -15.78 15.10 -2.72
N HIS A 128 -15.86 14.95 -4.04
CA HIS A 128 -16.22 16.03 -4.97
C HIS A 128 -17.69 16.45 -4.77
N GLU A 129 -18.00 17.73 -4.96
CA GLU A 129 -19.36 18.24 -4.98
C GLU A 129 -20.23 17.46 -5.99
N LYS A 130 -21.55 17.48 -5.82
CA LYS A 130 -22.45 16.85 -6.80
C LYS A 130 -22.39 17.50 -8.17
N LEU A 131 -21.95 18.75 -8.29
CA LEU A 131 -21.88 19.49 -9.55
C LEU A 131 -20.41 19.76 -9.89
N GLY A 132 -20.02 19.46 -11.12
CA GLY A 132 -18.71 19.83 -11.67
C GLY A 132 -18.61 21.34 -11.95
N PRO A 133 -17.44 21.79 -12.45
CA PRO A 133 -17.18 23.20 -12.81
C PRO A 133 -18.21 23.81 -13.79
N ASN A 134 -18.95 22.99 -14.53
CA ASN A 134 -20.03 23.38 -15.44
C ASN A 134 -21.42 23.51 -14.76
N ALA A 135 -21.49 23.42 -13.43
CA ALA A 135 -22.73 23.40 -12.63
C ALA A 135 -23.71 22.27 -13.01
N LYS A 136 -23.21 21.18 -13.61
CA LYS A 136 -23.96 19.95 -13.90
C LYS A 136 -23.35 18.78 -13.11
N PRO A 137 -24.09 17.68 -12.89
CA PRO A 137 -23.51 16.52 -12.23
C PRO A 137 -22.24 16.01 -12.90
N LEU A 138 -21.14 15.96 -12.15
CA LEU A 138 -19.91 15.33 -12.62
C LEU A 138 -20.18 13.83 -12.73
N GLN A 139 -20.22 13.36 -13.97
CA GLN A 139 -20.48 11.96 -14.33
C GLN A 139 -19.33 11.50 -15.20
N ILE A 140 -18.37 10.82 -14.58
CA ILE A 140 -17.17 10.29 -15.21
C ILE A 140 -17.51 8.89 -15.74
N PRO A 141 -17.61 8.71 -17.07
CA PRO A 141 -17.98 7.43 -17.65
C PRO A 141 -16.74 6.61 -18.03
N LEU A 142 -16.92 5.28 -18.10
CA LEU A 142 -16.06 4.46 -18.95
C LEU A 142 -16.59 4.57 -20.39
N ALA A 143 -15.83 5.19 -21.28
CA ALA A 143 -16.17 5.23 -22.70
C ALA A 143 -14.93 5.21 -23.59
N LYS A 144 -15.14 4.78 -24.84
CA LYS A 144 -14.09 4.75 -25.86
C LYS A 144 -13.54 6.15 -26.17
N PHE A 145 -12.33 6.17 -26.72
CA PHE A 145 -11.70 7.40 -27.19
C PHE A 145 -12.60 8.12 -28.20
N SER A 146 -12.95 9.36 -27.88
CA SER A 146 -13.88 10.20 -28.63
C SER A 146 -13.70 11.66 -28.22
N SER A 147 -14.26 12.57 -29.00
CA SER A 147 -14.29 14.01 -28.65
C SER A 147 -15.01 14.23 -27.32
N GLU A 148 -16.09 13.49 -27.08
CA GLU A 148 -16.89 13.52 -25.85
C GLU A 148 -16.09 13.02 -24.65
N GLN A 149 -15.34 11.92 -24.80
CA GLN A 149 -14.57 11.36 -23.70
C GLN A 149 -13.37 12.24 -23.34
N LEU A 150 -12.68 12.83 -24.32
CA LEU A 150 -11.63 13.81 -24.04
C LEU A 150 -12.18 15.03 -23.29
N TRP A 151 -13.43 15.45 -23.58
CA TRP A 151 -14.07 16.51 -22.80
C TRP A 151 -14.30 16.11 -21.33
N LYS A 152 -14.63 14.84 -21.08
CA LYS A 152 -14.72 14.31 -19.71
C LYS A 152 -13.37 14.25 -19.02
N PHE A 153 -12.28 14.05 -19.75
CA PHE A 153 -10.93 14.16 -19.19
C PHE A 153 -10.61 15.61 -18.81
N LEU A 154 -10.97 16.57 -19.66
CA LEU A 154 -10.86 17.98 -19.29
C LEU A 154 -11.65 18.28 -18.00
N GLU A 155 -12.89 17.79 -17.86
CA GLU A 155 -13.72 17.92 -16.63
C GLU A 155 -13.03 17.42 -15.35
N ILE A 156 -12.19 16.38 -15.44
CA ILE A 156 -11.42 15.86 -14.31
C ILE A 156 -10.24 16.81 -14.00
N GLU A 157 -9.51 17.23 -15.03
CA GLU A 157 -8.27 18.01 -14.93
C GLU A 157 -8.48 19.53 -14.92
N TYR A 158 -9.68 20.04 -14.65
CA TYR A 158 -9.91 21.49 -14.63
C TYR A 158 -8.97 22.17 -13.61
N PRO A 159 -8.25 23.23 -14.00
CA PRO A 159 -7.38 23.93 -13.07
C PRO A 159 -8.17 24.63 -11.99
N GLU A 160 -7.65 24.54 -10.75
CA GLU A 160 -8.11 25.32 -9.61
C GLU A 160 -8.01 26.81 -9.94
N ASN A 161 -9.05 27.58 -9.60
CA ASN A 161 -8.97 29.03 -9.67
C ASN A 161 -7.98 29.55 -8.61
N ILE A 162 -7.14 30.54 -8.94
CA ILE A 162 -6.16 31.14 -8.00
C ILE A 162 -6.75 31.49 -6.61
N ASP A 163 -8.00 31.96 -6.57
CA ASP A 163 -8.70 32.38 -5.34
C ASP A 163 -9.66 31.30 -4.78
N ALA A 164 -9.58 30.06 -5.27
CA ALA A 164 -10.40 28.97 -4.75
C ALA A 164 -10.07 28.71 -3.27
N LYS A 165 -11.09 28.26 -2.54
CA LYS A 165 -10.90 27.93 -1.13
C LYS A 165 -10.41 26.48 -1.05
N PRO A 166 -9.41 26.20 -0.20
CA PRO A 166 -9.05 24.81 0.08
C PRO A 166 -10.21 24.10 0.79
N GLU A 167 -10.67 22.98 0.24
CA GLU A 167 -11.85 22.26 0.71
C GLU A 167 -11.57 20.76 0.82
N GLY A 168 -11.84 20.19 2.00
CA GLY A 168 -11.69 18.74 2.24
C GLY A 168 -12.88 17.91 1.78
N ALA A 169 -14.01 18.54 1.52
CA ALA A 169 -15.23 17.92 1.03
C ALA A 169 -16.02 18.94 0.20
N ASP A 170 -16.86 18.45 -0.71
CA ASP A 170 -17.63 19.25 -1.65
C ASP A 170 -16.74 20.19 -2.49
N TRP A 171 -15.54 19.70 -2.84
CA TRP A 171 -14.61 20.42 -3.72
C TRP A 171 -15.03 20.30 -5.19
N HIS A 172 -14.58 21.24 -6.03
CA HIS A 172 -14.93 21.36 -7.45
C HIS A 172 -13.78 21.02 -8.40
N THR A 173 -12.53 21.12 -7.94
CA THR A 173 -11.32 20.72 -8.69
C THR A 173 -10.39 19.93 -7.79
N ILE A 174 -9.56 19.07 -8.38
CA ILE A 174 -8.59 18.24 -7.65
C ILE A 174 -7.59 19.12 -6.88
N GLY A 175 -7.19 20.27 -7.44
CA GLY A 175 -6.37 21.26 -6.73
C GLY A 175 -6.89 21.65 -5.35
N GLN A 176 -8.22 21.84 -5.17
CA GLN A 176 -8.78 22.30 -3.88
C GLN A 176 -8.56 21.31 -2.72
N ILE A 177 -8.67 20.00 -2.97
CA ILE A 177 -8.44 18.99 -1.92
C ILE A 177 -6.95 18.88 -1.59
N TYR A 178 -6.06 19.01 -2.58
CA TYR A 178 -4.62 19.04 -2.34
C TYR A 178 -4.17 20.32 -1.63
N SER A 179 -4.76 21.47 -1.97
CA SER A 179 -4.62 22.73 -1.23
C SER A 179 -5.06 22.56 0.23
N TYR A 180 -6.13 21.81 0.50
CA TYR A 180 -6.60 21.54 1.87
C TYR A 180 -5.60 20.66 2.66
N VAL A 181 -5.14 19.57 2.06
CA VAL A 181 -4.10 18.69 2.64
C VAL A 181 -2.81 19.47 2.89
N ARG A 182 -2.38 20.29 1.92
CA ARG A 182 -1.22 21.17 2.01
C ARG A 182 -1.33 22.14 3.18
N CYS A 183 -2.49 22.77 3.38
CA CYS A 183 -2.75 23.65 4.53
C CYS A 183 -2.57 22.92 5.87
N ILE A 184 -3.04 21.68 5.99
CA ILE A 184 -2.87 20.90 7.22
C ILE A 184 -1.38 20.60 7.46
N ILE A 185 -0.65 20.20 6.42
CA ILE A 185 0.80 19.93 6.50
C ILE A 185 1.59 21.19 6.85
N SER A 186 1.21 22.34 6.30
CA SER A 186 1.86 23.64 6.57
C SER A 186 1.53 24.24 7.94
N SER A 187 0.57 23.69 8.67
CA SER A 187 0.21 24.14 10.02
C SER A 187 1.33 23.91 11.05
N ASP A 188 1.30 24.65 12.15
CA ASP A 188 2.24 24.49 13.28
C ASP A 188 1.98 23.18 14.06
N LEU A 189 0.87 22.51 13.75
CA LEU A 189 0.45 21.27 14.39
C LEU A 189 1.09 20.03 13.75
N ILE A 190 1.65 20.12 12.55
CA ILE A 190 2.29 19.01 11.85
C ILE A 190 3.79 19.29 11.72
N ASN A 191 4.61 18.44 12.33
CA ASN A 191 6.08 18.55 12.32
C ASN A 191 6.72 17.34 11.62
N ASP A 192 8.03 17.40 11.41
CA ASP A 192 8.76 16.36 10.67
C ASP A 192 8.69 14.98 11.32
N ASP A 193 8.55 14.89 12.64
CA ASP A 193 8.43 13.60 13.35
C ASP A 193 7.12 12.88 13.02
N CYS A 194 6.09 13.60 12.57
CA CYS A 194 4.85 13.00 12.10
C CYS A 194 5.06 12.07 10.89
N PHE A 195 6.04 12.37 10.04
CA PHE A 195 6.35 11.64 8.80
C PHE A 195 7.36 10.50 8.99
N LYS A 196 7.71 10.19 10.25
CA LYS A 196 8.69 9.13 10.58
C LYS A 196 8.04 7.89 11.21
N VAL A 197 6.71 7.84 11.27
CA VAL A 197 5.98 6.71 11.89
C VAL A 197 6.00 5.49 10.96
N GLY A 198 5.77 5.70 9.66
CA GLY A 198 5.98 4.67 8.63
C GLY A 198 7.42 4.66 8.17
N ALA A 199 8.08 3.50 8.25
CA ALA A 199 9.49 3.38 7.90
C ALA A 199 9.75 3.63 6.41
N THR A 200 10.65 4.56 6.09
CA THR A 200 10.98 5.00 4.72
C THR A 200 11.38 3.86 3.78
N ASN A 201 12.02 2.81 4.31
CA ASN A 201 12.43 1.63 3.51
C ASN A 201 11.25 0.73 3.09
N TYR A 202 10.05 0.93 3.63
CA TYR A 202 8.83 0.23 3.23
C TYR A 202 7.93 1.07 2.30
N GLN A 203 8.21 2.36 2.12
CA GLN A 203 7.49 3.19 1.15
C GLN A 203 7.78 2.72 -0.29
N VAL A 204 6.94 3.12 -1.25
CA VAL A 204 7.20 2.85 -2.68
C VAL A 204 8.45 3.61 -3.09
N GLN A 205 9.46 2.87 -3.54
CA GLN A 205 10.79 3.45 -3.79
C GLN A 205 10.84 4.21 -5.12
N PRO A 206 11.61 5.32 -5.21
CA PRO A 206 11.81 6.10 -6.44
C PRO A 206 12.23 5.26 -7.66
N SER A 207 13.01 4.21 -7.42
CA SER A 207 13.48 3.29 -8.46
C SER A 207 12.37 2.47 -9.13
N ASN A 208 11.15 2.47 -8.59
CA ASN A 208 10.00 1.77 -9.14
C ASN A 208 9.24 2.61 -10.20
N TYR A 209 9.50 3.91 -10.30
CA TYR A 209 8.86 4.78 -11.27
C TYR A 209 9.74 4.99 -12.52
N SER A 210 9.10 5.14 -13.67
CA SER A 210 9.74 5.53 -14.92
C SER A 210 8.79 6.43 -15.71
N PRO A 211 9.17 7.69 -16.02
CA PRO A 211 8.26 8.66 -16.65
C PRO A 211 7.93 8.31 -18.11
N ASN A 212 8.83 7.59 -18.80
CA ASN A 212 8.59 7.19 -20.18
C ASN A 212 8.76 5.68 -20.38
N SER A 213 7.96 5.15 -21.30
CA SER A 213 8.10 3.81 -21.84
C SER A 213 7.79 3.79 -23.33
N ILE A 214 7.91 2.63 -23.98
CA ILE A 214 7.49 2.50 -25.38
C ILE A 214 6.00 2.79 -25.57
N ASP A 215 5.20 2.64 -24.51
CA ASP A 215 3.77 2.90 -24.53
C ASP A 215 3.43 4.38 -24.34
N THR A 216 4.40 5.25 -24.03
CA THR A 216 4.22 6.71 -23.95
C THR A 216 4.92 7.46 -25.10
N VAL A 217 5.52 6.74 -26.05
CA VAL A 217 6.24 7.33 -27.19
C VAL A 217 5.43 7.17 -28.47
N TYR A 218 5.48 8.17 -29.36
CA TYR A 218 4.86 8.13 -30.70
C TYR A 218 5.77 8.75 -31.78
N PRO A 219 5.59 8.41 -33.07
CA PRO A 219 6.36 9.01 -34.16
C PRO A 219 5.69 10.27 -34.71
N GLU A 220 6.44 11.37 -34.88
CA GLU A 220 5.96 12.56 -35.60
C GLU A 220 6.00 12.41 -37.12
N GLY A 221 6.95 11.59 -37.60
CA GLY A 221 7.18 11.34 -39.02
C GLY A 221 7.12 9.86 -39.39
N PRO A 222 7.05 9.53 -40.68
CA PRO A 222 7.12 8.15 -41.14
C PRO A 222 8.52 7.55 -40.90
N PHE A 223 8.58 6.25 -40.61
CA PHE A 223 9.81 5.48 -40.54
C PHE A 223 9.64 4.09 -41.16
N LYS A 224 10.75 3.45 -41.52
CA LYS A 224 10.76 2.14 -42.20
C LYS A 224 10.47 0.98 -41.23
N LYS A 225 9.20 0.76 -40.87
CA LYS A 225 8.79 -0.30 -39.92
C LYS A 225 9.25 -1.72 -40.29
N LYS A 226 9.25 -2.07 -41.58
CA LYS A 226 9.65 -3.43 -42.05
C LYS A 226 11.14 -3.59 -42.33
N THR A 227 11.87 -2.48 -42.42
CA THR A 227 13.31 -2.45 -42.72
C THR A 227 13.98 -1.40 -41.82
N PRO A 228 14.01 -1.66 -40.49
CA PRO A 228 14.49 -0.67 -39.53
C PRO A 228 15.94 -0.31 -39.82
N VAL A 229 16.25 0.98 -39.70
CA VAL A 229 17.62 1.49 -39.73
C VAL A 229 18.11 1.75 -38.30
N PRO A 230 19.43 1.76 -38.04
CA PRO A 230 19.96 2.04 -36.71
C PRO A 230 19.44 3.36 -36.11
N PRO A 231 19.25 3.46 -34.78
CA PRO A 231 18.66 4.63 -34.12
C PRO A 231 19.29 5.98 -34.49
N SER A 232 20.60 6.02 -34.76
CA SER A 232 21.34 7.23 -35.12
C SER A 232 21.15 7.69 -36.57
N GLN A 233 20.35 6.99 -37.37
CA GLN A 233 20.09 7.34 -38.77
C GLN A 233 18.80 8.12 -38.93
N LYS A 234 18.78 9.04 -39.90
CA LYS A 234 17.57 9.76 -40.30
C LYS A 234 16.46 8.78 -40.70
N GLN A 235 15.22 9.10 -40.36
CA GLN A 235 14.04 8.26 -40.59
C GLN A 235 14.08 6.91 -39.87
N SER A 236 14.92 6.76 -38.84
CA SER A 236 14.79 5.66 -37.87
C SER A 236 13.56 5.91 -36.99
N ALA A 237 13.06 4.87 -36.33
CA ALA A 237 11.98 5.03 -35.35
C ALA A 237 12.39 5.99 -34.21
N ALA A 238 13.67 5.97 -33.81
CA ALA A 238 14.19 6.85 -32.76
C ALA A 238 14.35 8.30 -33.22
N ASP A 239 14.72 8.53 -34.49
CA ASP A 239 14.89 9.88 -35.08
C ASP A 239 13.57 10.65 -35.15
N VAL A 240 12.46 9.92 -35.33
CA VAL A 240 11.12 10.51 -35.42
C VAL A 240 10.31 10.38 -34.13
N ALA A 241 10.88 9.77 -33.08
CA ALA A 241 10.19 9.53 -31.82
C ALA A 241 9.98 10.83 -31.04
N LYS A 242 8.81 10.94 -30.42
CA LYS A 242 8.48 11.94 -29.42
C LYS A 242 8.08 11.29 -28.13
N TYR A 243 8.63 11.87 -27.07
CA TYR A 243 8.37 11.52 -25.69
C TYR A 243 7.32 12.50 -25.17
N THR A 244 6.31 11.97 -24.52
CA THR A 244 5.22 12.75 -23.93
C THR A 244 5.60 13.34 -22.57
N SER A 245 6.60 12.75 -21.93
CA SER A 245 7.12 13.18 -20.64
C SER A 245 8.63 13.39 -20.70
N GLN A 246 9.19 14.12 -19.74
CA GLN A 246 10.65 14.30 -19.63
C GLN A 246 11.24 13.52 -18.45
N GLU A 247 12.57 13.40 -18.42
CA GLU A 247 13.29 12.76 -17.31
C GLU A 247 13.54 13.71 -16.14
N ASP A 248 13.32 15.01 -16.30
CA ASP A 248 13.47 16.00 -15.25
C ASP A 248 12.15 16.30 -14.54
N SER A 249 12.18 16.19 -13.21
CA SER A 249 11.13 16.66 -12.33
C SER A 249 11.68 17.74 -11.42
N HIS A 250 10.82 18.62 -10.91
CA HIS A 250 11.12 19.56 -9.83
C HIS A 250 11.60 18.90 -8.53
N THR A 251 11.52 17.57 -8.41
CA THR A 251 12.06 16.79 -7.28
C THR A 251 13.42 16.11 -7.56
N GLY A 252 13.99 16.27 -8.76
CA GLY A 252 15.24 15.65 -9.20
C GLY A 252 15.04 14.62 -10.32
N ASN A 253 15.87 13.56 -10.32
CA ASN A 253 15.90 12.55 -11.40
C ASN A 253 14.67 11.59 -11.41
N SER A 254 13.80 11.67 -10.40
CA SER A 254 12.54 10.92 -10.34
C SER A 254 11.50 11.73 -9.60
N ALA A 255 10.31 11.83 -10.19
CA ALA A 255 9.15 12.48 -9.60
C ALA A 255 8.60 11.70 -8.38
N LEU A 256 8.83 10.39 -8.32
CA LEU A 256 8.48 9.56 -7.17
C LEU A 256 9.53 9.74 -6.07
N ILE A 257 9.11 10.22 -4.91
CA ILE A 257 9.98 10.42 -3.75
C ILE A 257 9.47 9.64 -2.53
N ASN A 258 10.40 9.31 -1.64
CA ASN A 258 10.05 8.88 -0.29
C ASN A 258 9.84 10.11 0.60
N ILE A 259 9.01 9.96 1.61
CA ILE A 259 8.59 11.03 2.53
C ILE A 259 9.25 10.77 3.89
N SER A 260 10.12 11.67 4.32
CA SER A 260 10.78 11.60 5.63
C SER A 260 10.52 12.81 6.51
N ASP A 261 10.02 13.90 5.91
CA ASP A 261 9.74 15.16 6.59
C ASP A 261 8.63 15.96 5.87
N ARG A 262 8.33 17.14 6.42
CA ARG A 262 7.30 18.03 5.86
C ARG A 262 7.65 18.55 4.47
N LYS A 263 8.92 18.77 4.17
CA LYS A 263 9.37 19.29 2.87
C LYS A 263 9.08 18.26 1.78
N ASP A 264 9.42 16.99 2.03
CA ASP A 264 9.14 15.91 1.08
C ASP A 264 7.63 15.79 0.81
N ALA A 265 6.80 15.85 1.86
CA ALA A 265 5.35 15.76 1.72
C ALA A 265 4.76 16.91 0.88
N LEU A 266 5.21 18.15 1.11
CA LEU A 266 4.78 19.31 0.33
C LEU A 266 5.28 19.23 -1.12
N GLN A 267 6.49 18.70 -1.33
CA GLN A 267 7.06 18.52 -2.65
C GLN A 267 6.26 17.49 -3.47
N ALA A 268 5.86 16.39 -2.83
CA ALA A 268 4.99 15.39 -3.43
C ALA A 268 3.63 15.96 -3.86
N ILE A 269 3.01 16.80 -3.01
CA ILE A 269 1.75 17.48 -3.37
C ILE A 269 1.95 18.43 -4.55
N ALA A 270 3.04 19.20 -4.56
CA ALA A 270 3.36 20.09 -5.67
C ALA A 270 3.52 19.31 -6.99
N THR A 271 4.14 18.12 -6.96
CA THR A 271 4.24 17.24 -8.13
C THR A 271 2.89 16.87 -8.70
N ILE A 272 1.97 16.45 -7.83
CA ILE A 272 0.63 16.03 -8.24
C ILE A 272 -0.10 17.18 -8.92
N CYS A 273 -0.16 18.34 -8.26
CA CYS A 273 -0.84 19.52 -8.79
C CYS A 273 -0.24 20.02 -10.12
N PHE A 274 1.09 20.03 -10.24
CA PHE A 274 1.75 20.55 -11.44
C PHE A 274 1.47 19.67 -12.65
N GLN A 275 1.55 18.35 -12.48
CA GLN A 275 1.34 17.39 -13.56
C GLN A 275 -0.13 17.32 -13.98
N GLY A 276 -1.09 17.29 -13.05
CA GLY A 276 -2.52 17.24 -13.36
C GLY A 276 -3.02 18.48 -14.08
N GLU A 277 -3.24 19.55 -13.32
CA GLU A 277 -3.86 20.78 -13.84
C GLU A 277 -2.86 21.85 -14.31
N GLY A 278 -1.60 21.78 -13.84
CA GLY A 278 -0.61 22.84 -14.03
C GLY A 278 -0.63 23.88 -12.89
N PHE A 279 0.48 24.60 -12.69
CA PHE A 279 0.56 25.64 -11.66
C PHE A 279 0.25 27.04 -12.20
N ASP A 280 -0.50 27.86 -11.45
CA ASP A 280 -0.83 29.26 -11.79
C ASP A 280 -1.38 29.41 -13.22
N HIS A 281 -2.21 28.44 -13.64
CA HIS A 281 -2.75 28.34 -15.00
C HIS A 281 -1.69 28.35 -16.11
N THR A 282 -0.49 27.85 -15.83
CA THR A 282 0.53 27.62 -16.85
C THR A 282 0.25 26.30 -17.57
N LYS A 283 0.64 26.24 -18.85
CA LYS A 283 0.47 25.04 -19.68
C LYS A 283 1.53 23.95 -19.41
N ILE A 284 2.48 24.23 -18.52
CA ILE A 284 3.73 23.50 -18.35
C ILE A 284 3.77 22.93 -16.94
N ASP A 285 4.22 21.70 -16.81
CA ASP A 285 4.32 20.97 -15.54
C ASP A 285 5.78 20.71 -15.08
N ASP A 286 6.78 21.03 -15.92
CA ASP A 286 8.19 20.74 -15.64
C ASP A 286 9.13 21.97 -15.68
N PRO A 287 10.28 21.90 -14.97
CA PRO A 287 11.29 22.95 -14.98
C PRO A 287 11.84 23.30 -16.38
N SER A 288 12.00 22.31 -17.26
CA SER A 288 12.56 22.53 -18.59
C SER A 288 11.57 23.13 -19.59
N ALA A 289 10.30 23.28 -19.21
CA ALA A 289 9.25 23.81 -20.05
C ALA A 289 8.97 22.98 -21.31
N GLN A 290 9.16 21.65 -21.21
CA GLN A 290 9.06 20.70 -22.33
C GLN A 290 7.96 19.65 -22.14
N GLU A 291 7.34 19.59 -20.96
CA GLU A 291 6.19 18.76 -20.67
C GLU A 291 4.94 19.65 -20.43
N LEU A 292 3.78 19.08 -20.71
CA LEU A 292 2.48 19.74 -20.62
C LEU A 292 1.69 19.10 -19.50
N SER A 293 0.95 19.89 -18.73
CA SER A 293 0.00 19.35 -17.75
C SER A 293 -1.06 18.48 -18.43
N HIS A 294 -1.70 17.58 -17.69
CA HIS A 294 -2.72 16.66 -18.21
C HIS A 294 -3.85 17.42 -18.90
N TYR A 295 -4.34 18.48 -18.26
CA TYR A 295 -5.33 19.38 -18.86
C TYR A 295 -4.90 19.85 -20.26
N TYR A 296 -3.66 20.32 -20.41
CA TYR A 296 -3.18 20.85 -21.69
C TYR A 296 -2.79 19.75 -22.69
N LYS A 297 -2.36 18.56 -22.24
CA LYS A 297 -2.18 17.35 -23.07
C LYS A 297 -3.51 16.98 -23.72
N PHE A 298 -4.60 16.89 -22.95
CA PHE A 298 -5.92 16.59 -23.47
C PHE A 298 -6.49 17.70 -24.36
N LEU A 299 -6.28 18.96 -23.99
CA LEU A 299 -6.71 20.09 -24.81
C LEU A 299 -5.99 20.14 -26.16
N THR A 300 -4.70 19.77 -26.18
CA THR A 300 -3.92 19.62 -27.42
C THR A 300 -4.50 18.52 -28.30
N LEU A 301 -4.86 17.35 -27.74
CA LEU A 301 -5.53 16.30 -28.50
C LEU A 301 -6.90 16.74 -29.02
N GLN A 302 -7.70 17.45 -28.20
CA GLN A 302 -9.00 17.96 -28.60
C GLN A 302 -8.87 18.91 -29.80
N SER A 303 -7.84 19.75 -29.84
CA SER A 303 -7.60 20.71 -30.93
C SER A 303 -7.36 20.04 -32.30
N GLU A 304 -6.92 18.77 -32.29
CA GLU A 304 -6.71 17.93 -33.48
C GLU A 304 -7.96 17.16 -33.91
N LEU A 305 -9.09 17.30 -33.22
CA LEU A 305 -10.37 16.71 -33.62
C LEU A 305 -11.28 17.74 -34.29
N LYS A 306 -12.00 17.33 -35.34
CA LYS A 306 -12.99 18.19 -35.99
C LYS A 306 -14.12 18.51 -35.01
N GLY A 307 -14.51 19.78 -34.96
CA GLY A 307 -15.54 20.29 -34.05
C GLY A 307 -14.99 21.08 -32.87
N TYR A 308 -13.67 21.09 -32.65
CA TYR A 308 -13.03 22.00 -31.72
C TYR A 308 -13.01 23.46 -32.27
N PRO A 309 -13.25 24.50 -31.44
CA PRO A 309 -13.32 24.49 -29.97
C PRO A 309 -14.72 24.27 -29.38
N GLU A 310 -15.73 24.00 -30.20
CA GLU A 310 -17.08 23.72 -29.69
C GLU A 310 -17.13 22.39 -28.93
N SER A 311 -17.59 22.42 -27.68
CA SER A 311 -17.84 21.17 -26.94
C SER A 311 -18.98 20.37 -27.60
N PRO A 312 -18.88 19.04 -27.66
CA PRO A 312 -19.99 18.18 -28.06
C PRO A 312 -21.26 18.39 -27.22
N THR A 313 -21.12 18.90 -26.00
CA THR A 313 -22.23 19.16 -25.06
C THR A 313 -22.65 20.64 -25.01
N GLY A 314 -22.03 21.50 -25.82
CA GLY A 314 -22.29 22.95 -25.87
C GLY A 314 -21.63 23.76 -24.75
N GLU A 315 -20.73 23.15 -23.99
CA GLU A 315 -20.00 23.79 -22.89
C GLU A 315 -18.81 24.63 -23.41
N PRO A 316 -18.60 25.86 -22.91
CA PRO A 316 -17.43 26.65 -23.28
C PRO A 316 -16.19 26.17 -22.54
N LEU A 317 -15.02 26.27 -23.19
CA LEU A 317 -13.72 26.07 -22.51
C LEU A 317 -13.46 27.17 -21.48
N PRO A 318 -12.79 26.85 -20.36
CA PRO A 318 -12.17 27.85 -19.50
C PRO A 318 -11.30 28.83 -20.27
N PRO A 319 -11.22 30.09 -19.81
CA PRO A 319 -10.30 31.06 -20.39
C PRO A 319 -8.83 30.79 -20.04
N LEU A 320 -8.55 29.98 -19.00
CA LEU A 320 -7.22 29.74 -18.44
C LEU A 320 -7.00 28.25 -18.13
N PRO A 321 -5.82 27.67 -18.46
CA PRO A 321 -4.82 28.21 -19.38
C PRO A 321 -5.46 28.50 -20.76
N ALA A 322 -4.94 29.50 -21.47
CA ALA A 322 -5.51 29.94 -22.74
C ALA A 322 -5.61 28.76 -23.72
N PRO A 323 -6.83 28.41 -24.21
CA PRO A 323 -6.96 27.29 -25.12
C PRO A 323 -6.19 27.47 -26.43
N PRO A 324 -5.56 26.41 -26.97
CA PRO A 324 -4.89 26.49 -28.26
C PRO A 324 -5.91 26.75 -29.37
N ALA A 325 -5.45 27.32 -30.49
CA ALA A 325 -6.26 27.35 -31.71
C ALA A 325 -6.47 25.91 -32.23
N ALA A 326 -7.52 25.72 -33.03
CA ALA A 326 -7.71 24.48 -33.76
C ALA A 326 -6.43 24.11 -34.54
N ALA A 327 -6.01 22.85 -34.45
CA ALA A 327 -4.81 22.40 -35.12
C ALA A 327 -4.97 22.50 -36.64
N ALA A 328 -3.86 22.73 -37.36
CA ALA A 328 -3.88 22.85 -38.82
C ALA A 328 -4.42 21.57 -39.51
N GLN A 329 -4.17 20.41 -38.89
CA GLN A 329 -4.71 19.12 -39.30
C GLN A 329 -5.72 18.67 -38.24
N GLN A 330 -6.95 18.37 -38.68
CA GLN A 330 -8.00 17.84 -37.81
C GLN A 330 -8.56 16.51 -38.33
N PHE A 331 -8.86 15.60 -37.41
CA PHE A 331 -9.37 14.26 -37.68
C PHE A 331 -10.88 14.20 -37.44
N SER A 332 -11.59 13.60 -38.37
CA SER A 332 -13.05 13.42 -38.32
C SER A 332 -13.45 12.16 -37.55
N GLN A 333 -14.75 12.03 -37.25
CA GLN A 333 -15.28 10.80 -36.67
C GLN A 333 -15.04 9.57 -37.55
N ASP A 334 -15.05 9.73 -38.88
CA ASP A 334 -14.73 8.65 -39.82
C ASP A 334 -13.26 8.24 -39.70
N ASP A 335 -12.35 9.19 -39.52
CA ASP A 335 -10.93 8.88 -39.28
C ASP A 335 -10.75 8.10 -37.97
N LEU A 336 -11.42 8.54 -36.90
CA LEU A 336 -11.42 7.85 -35.59
C LEU A 336 -11.96 6.42 -35.71
N SER A 337 -13.06 6.22 -36.47
CA SER A 337 -13.65 4.88 -36.68
C SER A 337 -12.70 3.88 -37.33
N SER A 338 -11.63 4.34 -37.99
CA SER A 338 -10.62 3.48 -38.61
C SER A 338 -9.64 2.85 -37.61
N PHE A 339 -9.53 3.40 -36.39
CA PHE A 339 -8.59 2.93 -35.38
C PHE A 339 -9.18 2.80 -33.96
N VAL A 340 -10.37 3.32 -33.67
CA VAL A 340 -11.04 3.16 -32.38
C VAL A 340 -11.97 1.96 -32.42
N TYR A 341 -11.72 0.97 -31.56
CA TYR A 341 -12.61 -0.17 -31.34
C TYR A 341 -13.92 0.30 -30.70
N ASN A 342 -15.03 -0.33 -31.09
CA ASN A 342 -16.35 0.00 -30.58
C ASN A 342 -16.57 -0.59 -29.18
N PHE A 343 -15.96 0.04 -28.18
CA PHE A 343 -16.17 -0.26 -26.77
C PHE A 343 -17.53 0.31 -26.30
N PRO A 344 -18.36 -0.46 -25.57
CA PRO A 344 -19.62 0.01 -25.00
C PRO A 344 -19.37 1.08 -23.93
N SER A 345 -20.34 1.98 -23.69
CA SER A 345 -20.24 2.91 -22.56
C SER A 345 -20.70 2.25 -21.26
N ASN A 346 -19.94 2.47 -20.18
CA ASN A 346 -20.21 1.98 -18.82
C ASN A 346 -20.56 0.48 -18.78
N PRO A 347 -19.72 -0.40 -19.35
CA PRO A 347 -20.00 -1.82 -19.32
C PRO A 347 -19.94 -2.35 -17.89
N VAL A 348 -20.91 -3.19 -17.55
CA VAL A 348 -20.90 -4.00 -16.32
C VAL A 348 -21.06 -5.46 -16.70
N SER A 349 -20.49 -6.37 -15.91
CA SER A 349 -20.57 -7.81 -16.17
C SER A 349 -22.02 -8.27 -16.28
N ALA A 350 -22.91 -7.71 -15.46
CA ALA A 350 -24.35 -8.01 -15.51
C ALA A 350 -25.03 -7.70 -16.86
N ASN A 351 -24.44 -6.88 -17.74
CA ASN A 351 -25.00 -6.56 -19.06
C ASN A 351 -24.80 -7.67 -20.10
N TYR A 352 -23.97 -8.69 -19.83
CA TYR A 352 -23.74 -9.79 -20.77
C TYR A 352 -24.71 -10.94 -20.47
N ASP A 353 -25.47 -11.38 -21.49
CA ASP A 353 -26.54 -12.37 -21.35
C ASP A 353 -26.04 -13.78 -20.99
N ASP A 354 -24.86 -14.17 -21.48
CA ASP A 354 -24.28 -15.49 -21.26
C ASP A 354 -23.16 -15.49 -20.21
N GLU A 355 -23.01 -16.64 -19.53
CA GLU A 355 -22.01 -16.80 -18.47
C GLU A 355 -20.57 -16.72 -19.01
N GLN A 356 -20.34 -17.01 -20.29
CA GLN A 356 -18.98 -17.09 -20.84
C GLN A 356 -18.36 -15.69 -20.95
N HIS A 357 -19.08 -14.73 -21.52
CA HIS A 357 -18.62 -13.34 -21.60
C HIS A 357 -18.53 -12.70 -20.21
N ARG A 358 -19.49 -12.96 -19.31
CA ARG A 358 -19.43 -12.50 -17.91
C ARG A 358 -18.15 -12.95 -17.21
N LEU A 359 -17.84 -14.24 -17.26
CA LEU A 359 -16.62 -14.77 -16.63
C LEU A 359 -15.34 -14.15 -17.20
N VAL A 360 -15.30 -13.89 -18.51
CA VAL A 360 -14.13 -13.29 -19.17
C VAL A 360 -13.93 -11.84 -18.73
N VAL A 361 -14.99 -11.03 -18.64
CA VAL A 361 -14.85 -9.65 -18.13
C VAL A 361 -14.63 -9.62 -16.60
N ASP A 362 -15.20 -10.58 -15.87
CA ASP A 362 -14.97 -10.75 -14.42
C ASP A 362 -13.50 -11.06 -14.12
N VAL A 363 -12.82 -11.84 -14.98
CA VAL A 363 -11.37 -12.06 -14.84
C VAL A 363 -10.59 -10.77 -14.99
N ALA A 364 -10.96 -9.87 -15.92
CA ALA A 364 -10.28 -8.58 -16.06
C ALA A 364 -10.44 -7.73 -14.79
N SER A 365 -11.67 -7.65 -14.26
CA SER A 365 -11.98 -6.93 -13.02
C SER A 365 -11.33 -7.58 -11.80
N GLY A 366 -11.28 -8.91 -11.71
CA GLY A 366 -10.57 -9.63 -10.67
C GLY A 366 -9.05 -9.45 -10.73
N LEU A 367 -8.45 -9.45 -11.93
CA LEU A 367 -7.03 -9.12 -12.11
C LEU A 367 -6.74 -7.69 -11.66
N TYR A 368 -7.57 -6.72 -12.06
CA TYR A 368 -7.47 -5.33 -11.61
C TYR A 368 -7.53 -5.23 -10.08
N GLN A 369 -8.52 -5.84 -9.43
CA GLN A 369 -8.63 -5.84 -7.97
C GLN A 369 -7.44 -6.50 -7.27
N TYR A 370 -6.92 -7.60 -7.82
CA TYR A 370 -5.72 -8.23 -7.27
C TYR A 370 -4.48 -7.37 -7.44
N MET A 371 -4.37 -6.59 -8.52
CA MET A 371 -3.30 -5.60 -8.68
C MET A 371 -3.34 -4.54 -7.59
N LEU A 372 -4.53 -4.10 -7.15
CA LEU A 372 -4.64 -3.17 -6.02
C LEU A 372 -4.14 -3.79 -4.72
N ILE A 373 -4.41 -5.08 -4.48
CA ILE A 373 -3.83 -5.82 -3.34
C ILE A 373 -2.32 -5.94 -3.46
N LEU A 374 -1.79 -6.21 -4.66
CA LEU A 374 -0.34 -6.22 -4.92
C LEU A 374 0.29 -4.85 -4.62
N THR A 375 -0.41 -3.75 -4.95
CA THR A 375 0.02 -2.38 -4.65
C THR A 375 0.04 -2.13 -3.14
N GLU A 376 -0.98 -2.54 -2.40
CA GLU A 376 -0.96 -2.44 -0.93
C GLU A 376 0.16 -3.28 -0.31
N THR A 377 0.39 -4.48 -0.85
CA THR A 377 1.41 -5.42 -0.34
C THR A 377 2.83 -4.85 -0.44
N ILE A 378 3.10 -3.94 -1.38
CA ILE A 378 4.44 -3.36 -1.52
C ILE A 378 4.90 -2.64 -0.24
N PHE A 379 3.97 -2.07 0.52
CA PHE A 379 4.22 -1.38 1.79
C PHE A 379 4.55 -2.34 2.94
N LEU A 380 4.47 -3.65 2.72
CA LEU A 380 4.86 -4.71 3.65
C LEU A 380 6.23 -5.30 3.30
N ILE A 381 6.87 -4.81 2.24
CA ILE A 381 8.14 -5.34 1.72
C ILE A 381 9.21 -4.26 1.83
N PRO A 382 10.28 -4.50 2.62
CA PRO A 382 11.37 -3.54 2.74
C PRO A 382 12.21 -3.49 1.46
N GLN A 383 12.82 -2.34 1.20
CA GLN A 383 13.85 -2.17 0.19
C GLN A 383 15.23 -2.67 0.68
N ASP A 384 15.27 -3.88 1.24
CA ASP A 384 16.51 -4.56 1.64
C ASP A 384 16.97 -5.47 0.50
N ASP A 385 18.22 -5.36 0.06
CA ASP A 385 18.80 -6.16 -1.04
C ASP A 385 17.94 -6.21 -2.32
N ASN A 386 17.30 -5.09 -2.67
CA ASN A 386 16.39 -4.95 -3.82
C ASN A 386 15.11 -5.80 -3.77
N GLN A 387 14.71 -6.33 -2.61
CA GLN A 387 13.51 -7.15 -2.48
C GLN A 387 12.25 -6.45 -2.97
N GLN A 388 12.02 -5.19 -2.57
CA GLN A 388 10.86 -4.44 -3.02
C GLN A 388 10.87 -4.21 -4.54
N LYS A 389 12.03 -3.87 -5.14
CA LYS A 389 12.16 -3.74 -6.61
C LYS A 389 11.87 -5.06 -7.35
N ILE A 390 12.33 -6.18 -6.81
CA ILE A 390 12.05 -7.52 -7.37
C ILE A 390 10.56 -7.82 -7.31
N PHE A 391 9.92 -7.54 -6.16
CA PHE A 391 8.47 -7.69 -6.01
C PHE A 391 7.73 -6.79 -7.00
N PHE A 392 8.04 -5.50 -7.05
CA PHE A 392 7.43 -4.53 -7.97
C PHE A 392 7.47 -5.03 -9.42
N ASN A 393 8.63 -5.53 -9.87
CA ASN A 393 8.77 -6.06 -11.22
C ASN A 393 7.95 -7.33 -11.47
N ARG A 394 7.92 -8.27 -10.51
CA ARG A 394 7.23 -9.57 -10.65
C ARG A 394 5.71 -9.48 -10.41
N ALA A 395 5.29 -8.51 -9.62
CA ALA A 395 3.90 -8.23 -9.27
C ALA A 395 3.34 -7.15 -10.18
N LEU A 396 3.66 -5.89 -9.93
CA LEU A 396 3.01 -4.72 -10.53
C LEU A 396 3.33 -4.54 -12.01
N HIS A 397 4.61 -4.52 -12.40
CA HIS A 397 4.96 -4.42 -13.82
C HIS A 397 4.46 -5.62 -14.63
N ASN A 398 4.64 -6.84 -14.11
CA ASN A 398 4.19 -8.05 -14.79
C ASN A 398 2.66 -8.07 -14.96
N SER A 399 1.92 -7.79 -13.88
CA SER A 399 0.46 -7.77 -13.93
C SER A 399 -0.08 -6.66 -14.83
N MET A 400 0.46 -5.45 -14.79
CA MET A 400 -0.01 -4.34 -15.62
C MET A 400 0.34 -4.55 -17.11
N ILE A 401 1.62 -4.71 -17.43
CA ILE A 401 2.12 -4.67 -18.82
C ILE A 401 1.89 -5.99 -19.55
N TRP A 402 2.09 -7.12 -18.88
CA TRP A 402 2.06 -8.43 -19.55
C TRP A 402 0.73 -9.15 -19.41
N LEU A 403 -0.06 -8.83 -18.38
CA LEU A 403 -1.36 -9.46 -18.15
C LEU A 403 -2.51 -8.50 -18.47
N LEU A 404 -2.73 -7.44 -17.70
CA LEU A 404 -3.89 -6.58 -17.85
C LEU A 404 -3.95 -5.93 -19.23
N ASP A 405 -2.85 -5.31 -19.69
CA ASP A 405 -2.76 -4.72 -21.02
C ASP A 405 -3.08 -5.74 -22.13
N LYS A 406 -2.37 -6.87 -22.14
CA LYS A 406 -2.57 -7.88 -23.19
C LYS A 406 -3.93 -8.57 -23.09
N TYR A 407 -4.47 -8.74 -21.89
CA TYR A 407 -5.81 -9.28 -21.68
C TYR A 407 -6.87 -8.33 -22.21
N CYS A 408 -6.80 -7.03 -21.87
CA CYS A 408 -7.71 -6.01 -22.39
C CYS A 408 -7.62 -5.88 -23.92
N GLN A 409 -6.41 -5.94 -24.49
CA GLN A 409 -6.22 -6.01 -25.94
C GLN A 409 -6.77 -7.29 -26.58
N THR A 410 -6.89 -8.38 -25.82
CA THR A 410 -7.51 -9.62 -26.28
C THR A 410 -9.04 -9.50 -26.25
N LEU A 411 -9.60 -8.86 -25.22
CA LEU A 411 -11.06 -8.63 -25.10
C LEU A 411 -11.62 -7.93 -26.34
N ARG A 412 -10.95 -6.90 -26.86
CA ARG A 412 -11.41 -6.16 -28.05
C ARG A 412 -11.43 -6.96 -29.37
N THR A 413 -10.92 -8.20 -29.35
CA THR A 413 -11.00 -9.12 -30.50
C THR A 413 -12.22 -10.05 -30.42
N ILE A 414 -12.92 -10.07 -29.29
CA ILE A 414 -14.05 -10.94 -29.01
C ILE A 414 -15.33 -10.12 -29.25
N PRO A 415 -16.21 -10.56 -30.18
CA PRO A 415 -17.49 -9.89 -30.40
C PRO A 415 -18.42 -10.14 -29.21
N GLN A 416 -19.28 -9.18 -28.87
CA GLN A 416 -20.37 -9.43 -27.92
C GLN A 416 -21.63 -9.97 -28.61
N SER A 417 -22.63 -10.35 -27.83
CA SER A 417 -23.90 -10.94 -28.32
C SER A 417 -24.89 -9.94 -28.94
N TRP A 418 -24.69 -8.63 -28.77
CA TRP A 418 -25.61 -7.59 -29.24
C TRP A 418 -24.90 -6.42 -29.93
N GLY A 419 -25.38 -6.02 -31.11
CA GLY A 419 -24.79 -4.91 -31.87
C GLY A 419 -23.42 -5.22 -32.48
N ASP A 420 -22.64 -4.17 -32.74
CA ASP A 420 -21.31 -4.20 -33.36
C ASP A 420 -20.18 -3.88 -32.36
N ALA A 421 -20.49 -3.89 -31.06
CA ALA A 421 -19.50 -3.66 -30.02
C ALA A 421 -18.61 -4.89 -29.81
N VAL A 422 -17.46 -4.67 -29.19
CA VAL A 422 -16.54 -5.73 -28.76
C VAL A 422 -16.45 -5.76 -27.24
N LEU A 423 -15.97 -6.87 -26.68
CA LEU A 423 -15.75 -6.96 -25.25
C LEU A 423 -14.71 -5.94 -24.78
N SER A 424 -14.93 -5.45 -23.57
CA SER A 424 -14.09 -4.45 -22.91
C SER A 424 -14.00 -4.74 -21.42
N PRO A 425 -12.92 -4.34 -20.72
CA PRO A 425 -12.83 -4.47 -19.27
C PRO A 425 -13.95 -3.68 -18.58
N THR A 426 -14.50 -4.17 -17.47
CA THR A 426 -15.53 -3.44 -16.72
C THR A 426 -14.97 -2.67 -15.52
N PHE A 427 -13.75 -3.01 -15.08
CA PHE A 427 -13.06 -2.42 -13.92
C PHE A 427 -13.93 -2.40 -12.64
N GLU A 428 -14.77 -3.42 -12.47
CA GLU A 428 -15.65 -3.54 -11.31
C GLU A 428 -14.89 -3.92 -10.04
N ASN A 429 -15.41 -3.50 -8.88
CA ASN A 429 -14.93 -3.92 -7.56
C ASN A 429 -15.41 -5.35 -7.22
N ILE A 430 -14.95 -6.34 -7.99
CA ILE A 430 -15.22 -7.74 -7.68
C ILE A 430 -14.57 -8.11 -6.35
N ASP A 431 -15.36 -8.69 -5.44
CA ASP A 431 -14.87 -9.17 -4.17
C ASP A 431 -14.13 -10.51 -4.32
N LEU A 432 -12.81 -10.44 -4.24
CA LEU A 432 -11.89 -11.57 -4.10
C LEU A 432 -11.76 -12.06 -2.64
N GLY A 433 -12.53 -11.54 -1.69
CA GLY A 433 -12.47 -11.88 -0.27
C GLY A 433 -11.38 -11.12 0.49
N THR A 434 -10.88 -11.71 1.58
CA THR A 434 -9.76 -11.13 2.34
C THR A 434 -8.47 -11.17 1.52
N ARG A 435 -7.53 -10.25 1.80
CA ARG A 435 -6.24 -10.16 1.09
C ARG A 435 -5.44 -11.46 1.12
N GLU A 436 -5.52 -12.20 2.23
CA GLU A 436 -4.94 -13.54 2.37
C GLU A 436 -5.62 -14.62 1.51
N ASN A 437 -6.88 -14.44 1.09
CA ASN A 437 -7.60 -15.42 0.26
C ASN A 437 -7.72 -14.98 -1.21
N ALA A 438 -7.38 -13.73 -1.53
CA ALA A 438 -7.64 -13.12 -2.82
C ALA A 438 -6.96 -13.85 -3.99
N PHE A 439 -5.72 -14.31 -3.82
CA PHE A 439 -5.00 -15.06 -4.84
C PHE A 439 -5.69 -16.38 -5.20
N ALA A 440 -6.13 -17.13 -4.18
CA ALA A 440 -6.83 -18.39 -4.36
C ALA A 440 -8.18 -18.17 -5.06
N ASN A 441 -8.89 -17.11 -4.70
CA ASN A 441 -10.18 -16.76 -5.29
C ASN A 441 -10.05 -16.31 -6.76
N LEU A 442 -9.07 -15.47 -7.09
CA LEU A 442 -8.76 -15.13 -8.49
C LEU A 442 -8.36 -16.37 -9.30
N SER A 443 -7.54 -17.26 -8.73
CA SER A 443 -7.15 -18.50 -9.38
C SER A 443 -8.35 -19.42 -9.64
N SER A 444 -9.29 -19.48 -8.70
CA SER A 444 -10.56 -20.20 -8.85
C SER A 444 -11.41 -19.62 -9.98
N LEU A 445 -11.51 -18.29 -10.08
CA LEU A 445 -12.20 -17.59 -11.16
C LEU A 445 -11.60 -17.92 -12.53
N CYS A 446 -10.27 -17.90 -12.66
CA CYS A 446 -9.59 -18.32 -13.90
C CYS A 446 -9.91 -19.77 -14.25
N ASN A 447 -9.85 -20.70 -13.29
CA ASN A 447 -10.15 -22.11 -13.52
C ASN A 447 -11.61 -22.34 -13.93
N LYS A 448 -12.55 -21.61 -13.32
CA LYS A 448 -13.97 -21.63 -13.70
C LYS A 448 -14.14 -21.14 -15.15
N THR A 449 -13.49 -20.02 -15.50
CA THR A 449 -13.55 -19.44 -16.84
C THR A 449 -13.03 -20.41 -17.90
N THR A 450 -11.85 -21.02 -17.70
CA THR A 450 -11.34 -22.06 -18.60
C THR A 450 -12.35 -23.20 -18.76
N LYS A 451 -12.89 -23.73 -17.66
CA LYS A 451 -13.85 -24.85 -17.70
C LYS A 451 -15.11 -24.52 -18.51
N VAL A 452 -15.63 -23.30 -18.39
CA VAL A 452 -16.89 -22.86 -19.02
C VAL A 452 -16.69 -22.44 -20.48
N CYS A 453 -15.56 -21.82 -20.81
CA CYS A 453 -15.34 -21.20 -22.12
C CYS A 453 -14.51 -22.05 -23.09
N ALA A 454 -13.75 -23.05 -22.62
CA ALA A 454 -12.76 -23.80 -23.42
C ALA A 454 -13.31 -24.51 -24.68
N ASN A 455 -14.62 -24.72 -24.78
CA ASN A 455 -15.23 -25.36 -25.96
C ASN A 455 -15.66 -24.38 -27.05
N THR A 456 -15.56 -23.07 -26.82
CA THR A 456 -15.97 -22.06 -27.80
C THR A 456 -14.82 -21.67 -28.74
N ASP A 457 -15.14 -21.41 -30.01
CA ASP A 457 -14.13 -21.06 -31.02
C ASP A 457 -13.52 -19.68 -30.75
N TRP A 458 -14.33 -18.69 -30.35
CA TRP A 458 -13.83 -17.35 -30.05
C TRP A 458 -12.83 -17.36 -28.89
N TYR A 459 -13.06 -18.17 -27.85
CA TYR A 459 -12.15 -18.28 -26.71
C TYR A 459 -10.78 -18.84 -27.12
N LYS A 460 -10.78 -19.90 -27.94
CA LYS A 460 -9.55 -20.52 -28.46
C LYS A 460 -8.80 -19.59 -29.40
N ASN A 461 -9.53 -18.93 -30.30
CA ASN A 461 -8.95 -18.00 -31.28
C ASN A 461 -8.33 -16.78 -30.59
N ALA A 462 -8.93 -16.31 -29.49
CA ALA A 462 -8.40 -15.23 -28.66
C ALA A 462 -7.19 -15.66 -27.80
N GLY A 463 -6.91 -16.96 -27.67
CA GLY A 463 -5.78 -17.46 -26.89
C GLY A 463 -5.91 -17.24 -25.38
N LEU A 464 -7.13 -17.11 -24.85
CA LEU A 464 -7.38 -16.72 -23.45
C LEU A 464 -6.74 -17.65 -22.42
N ASP A 465 -6.61 -18.96 -22.72
CA ASP A 465 -5.93 -19.92 -21.84
C ASP A 465 -4.51 -19.51 -21.47
N TYR A 466 -3.78 -18.86 -22.38
CA TYR A 466 -2.43 -18.39 -22.09
C TYR A 466 -2.45 -17.37 -20.94
N TYR A 467 -3.33 -16.37 -21.03
CA TYR A 467 -3.42 -15.31 -20.04
C TYR A 467 -4.00 -15.82 -18.71
N LEU A 468 -5.05 -16.64 -18.74
CA LEU A 468 -5.61 -17.24 -17.51
C LEU A 468 -4.58 -18.07 -16.75
N ASN A 469 -3.72 -18.80 -17.46
CA ASN A 469 -2.63 -19.54 -16.82
C ASN A 469 -1.54 -18.62 -16.27
N LYS A 470 -1.25 -17.49 -16.93
CA LYS A 470 -0.27 -16.51 -16.43
C LYS A 470 -0.76 -15.73 -15.22
N ILE A 471 -2.05 -15.40 -15.13
CA ILE A 471 -2.65 -14.75 -13.95
C ILE A 471 -2.44 -15.61 -12.69
N LYS A 472 -2.62 -16.93 -12.81
CA LYS A 472 -2.38 -17.90 -11.72
C LYS A 472 -0.90 -18.06 -11.31
N LEU A 473 0.03 -17.39 -12.02
CA LEU A 473 1.46 -17.37 -11.69
C LEU A 473 1.90 -16.03 -11.10
N LEU A 474 0.97 -15.10 -10.87
CA LEU A 474 1.26 -13.89 -10.10
C LEU A 474 1.70 -14.25 -8.68
N PRO A 475 2.48 -13.38 -8.00
CA PRO A 475 2.90 -13.63 -6.63
C PRO A 475 1.70 -13.86 -5.71
N ASP A 476 1.74 -14.93 -4.92
CA ASP A 476 0.81 -15.18 -3.83
C ASP A 476 1.22 -14.34 -2.62
N VAL A 477 0.35 -13.42 -2.19
CA VAL A 477 0.62 -12.50 -1.08
C VAL A 477 0.07 -12.96 0.26
N THR A 478 -0.46 -14.19 0.34
CA THR A 478 -1.12 -14.73 1.54
C THR A 478 -0.29 -14.50 2.80
N ASP A 479 1.00 -14.81 2.78
CA ASP A 479 1.85 -14.74 3.97
C ASP A 479 2.09 -13.31 4.48
N TYR A 480 2.01 -12.29 3.61
CA TYR A 480 2.10 -10.89 4.03
C TYR A 480 0.84 -10.41 4.77
N TRP A 481 -0.31 -11.02 4.48
CA TRP A 481 -1.62 -10.59 4.99
C TRP A 481 -2.21 -11.51 6.05
N LYS A 482 -1.59 -12.67 6.31
CA LYS A 482 -1.92 -13.52 7.46
C LYS A 482 -1.77 -12.72 8.73
N LYS A 483 -2.88 -12.42 9.40
CA LYS A 483 -2.84 -11.77 10.71
C LYS A 483 -2.14 -12.70 11.69
N SER A 484 -1.01 -12.26 12.24
CA SER A 484 -0.40 -12.93 13.40
C SER A 484 -1.47 -13.06 14.48
N LYS A 485 -1.64 -14.26 15.04
CA LYS A 485 -2.55 -14.47 16.18
C LYS A 485 -2.14 -13.64 17.41
N TYR A 486 -0.90 -13.13 17.41
CA TYR A 486 -0.33 -12.25 18.43
C TYR A 486 -0.41 -10.76 18.07
N ALA A 487 -1.09 -10.37 16.99
CA ALA A 487 -1.22 -8.97 16.61
C ALA A 487 -1.78 -8.11 17.77
N GLY A 488 -1.00 -7.13 18.22
CA GLY A 488 -1.33 -6.27 19.36
C GLY A 488 -0.92 -6.83 20.74
N ALA A 489 -0.27 -7.99 20.80
CA ALA A 489 0.46 -8.43 21.99
C ALA A 489 1.84 -7.76 22.01
N PRO A 490 2.39 -7.44 23.20
CA PRO A 490 3.78 -7.00 23.29
C PRO A 490 4.70 -8.08 22.71
N SER A 491 5.74 -7.69 21.97
CA SER A 491 6.78 -8.62 21.53
C SER A 491 7.66 -9.03 22.70
N PHE A 492 8.25 -10.23 22.63
CA PHE A 492 9.18 -10.71 23.64
C PHE A 492 10.60 -10.25 23.30
N PRO A 493 11.23 -9.36 24.11
CA PRO A 493 12.56 -8.85 23.80
C PRO A 493 13.62 -9.97 23.79
N THR A 494 14.55 -9.95 22.83
CA THR A 494 15.60 -10.98 22.73
C THR A 494 16.50 -11.06 23.96
N ASN A 495 16.79 -9.94 24.64
CA ASN A 495 17.67 -9.90 25.81
C ASN A 495 16.95 -9.37 27.08
N PRO A 496 17.38 -9.77 28.29
CA PRO A 496 16.99 -9.11 29.54
C PRO A 496 17.40 -7.63 29.58
N PRO A 497 16.79 -6.81 30.47
CA PRO A 497 17.19 -5.41 30.66
C PRO A 497 18.69 -5.28 30.96
N ALA A 498 19.37 -4.33 30.30
CA ALA A 498 20.80 -4.08 30.48
C ALA A 498 21.15 -3.62 31.90
N THR A 499 20.21 -3.00 32.61
CA THR A 499 20.32 -2.62 34.01
C THR A 499 19.08 -3.06 34.77
N ILE A 500 19.28 -3.56 35.99
CA ILE A 500 18.20 -4.03 36.85
C ILE A 500 18.08 -3.06 38.01
N PRO A 501 16.89 -2.45 38.23
CA PRO A 501 16.69 -1.50 39.32
C PRO A 501 17.08 -2.09 40.68
N SER A 502 17.64 -1.27 41.56
CA SER A 502 17.94 -1.69 42.93
C SER A 502 16.65 -2.12 43.63
N GLY A 503 16.61 -3.38 44.11
CA GLY A 503 15.41 -3.98 44.70
C GLY A 503 14.40 -4.54 43.69
N ALA A 504 14.77 -4.73 42.42
CA ALA A 504 13.94 -5.45 41.47
C ALA A 504 13.97 -6.96 41.73
N ASP A 505 12.78 -7.54 41.87
CA ASP A 505 12.64 -8.97 42.15
C ASP A 505 12.97 -9.80 40.91
N ARG A 506 13.62 -10.93 41.17
CA ARG A 506 14.08 -11.89 40.17
C ARG A 506 13.03 -12.98 40.06
N HIS A 507 12.26 -12.98 38.99
CA HIS A 507 11.17 -13.94 38.80
C HIS A 507 11.35 -14.74 37.52
N ALA A 508 10.83 -15.97 37.53
CA ALA A 508 11.08 -16.96 36.49
C ALA A 508 10.12 -16.85 35.28
N CYS A 509 8.99 -16.16 35.40
CA CYS A 509 8.02 -16.11 34.31
C CYS A 509 7.04 -14.93 34.33
N MET A 510 6.38 -14.72 33.19
CA MET A 510 5.28 -13.77 33.00
C MET A 510 4.24 -13.92 34.10
N GLY A 511 3.95 -12.79 34.73
CA GLY A 511 3.00 -12.67 35.82
C GLY A 511 3.48 -13.22 37.17
N LEU A 512 4.74 -13.63 37.35
CA LEU A 512 5.27 -14.05 38.66
C LEU A 512 6.05 -12.93 39.36
N ASN A 513 5.91 -11.69 38.89
CA ASN A 513 6.52 -10.51 39.47
C ASN A 513 5.82 -10.07 40.76
N GLU A 514 6.58 -9.55 41.70
CA GLU A 514 6.10 -9.18 43.03
C GLU A 514 5.65 -7.71 43.10
N CYS A 515 6.12 -6.83 42.19
CA CYS A 515 5.77 -5.41 42.16
C CYS A 515 5.51 -4.82 40.75
N LYS A 516 5.06 -3.56 40.73
CA LYS A 516 4.93 -2.73 39.53
C LYS A 516 6.31 -2.46 38.89
N ASN A 517 6.36 -2.28 37.57
CA ASN A 517 7.56 -1.98 36.78
C ASN A 517 8.65 -3.07 36.89
N GLN A 518 8.24 -4.33 36.89
CA GLN A 518 9.12 -5.50 36.97
C GLN A 518 8.80 -6.47 35.82
N GLY A 519 9.80 -7.24 35.39
CA GLY A 519 9.72 -8.07 34.17
C GLY A 519 10.66 -7.57 33.08
N ARG A 520 10.78 -8.35 32.00
CA ARG A 520 11.73 -8.09 30.90
C ARG A 520 11.54 -6.75 30.20
N THR A 521 10.32 -6.22 30.21
CA THR A 521 9.95 -4.92 29.60
C THR A 521 9.87 -3.78 30.61
N LEU A 522 9.92 -4.08 31.92
CA LEU A 522 9.59 -3.17 33.01
C LEU A 522 8.20 -2.50 32.89
N ALA A 523 7.31 -3.05 32.05
CA ALA A 523 6.00 -2.49 31.73
C ALA A 523 4.88 -3.39 32.29
N ASN A 524 4.33 -3.00 33.43
CA ASN A 524 3.15 -3.60 34.05
C ASN A 524 2.54 -2.65 35.08
N ASP A 525 1.24 -2.79 35.35
CA ASP A 525 0.55 -1.90 36.28
C ASP A 525 0.58 -2.37 37.73
N CYS A 526 0.74 -3.68 37.97
CA CYS A 526 0.85 -4.23 39.33
C CYS A 526 1.61 -5.57 39.41
N ALA A 527 1.82 -6.04 40.64
CA ALA A 527 2.25 -7.41 40.94
C ALA A 527 1.39 -8.43 40.19
N GLY A 528 2.02 -9.50 39.70
CA GLY A 528 1.32 -10.58 39.01
C GLY A 528 1.00 -10.36 37.53
N GLN A 529 1.36 -9.20 36.95
CA GLN A 529 1.08 -8.78 35.55
C GLN A 529 2.34 -8.44 34.72
N GLY A 530 3.53 -8.55 35.30
CA GLY A 530 4.81 -8.35 34.64
C GLY A 530 4.93 -9.18 33.38
N SER A 531 5.56 -8.63 32.34
CA SER A 531 6.05 -9.42 31.21
C SER A 531 7.04 -10.50 31.70
N CYS A 532 7.53 -11.36 30.80
CA CYS A 532 8.43 -12.48 31.10
C CYS A 532 9.64 -12.17 32.02
N SER A 533 10.31 -13.24 32.47
CA SER A 533 11.43 -13.31 33.43
C SER A 533 12.48 -12.18 33.37
N THR A 534 12.99 -11.78 34.55
CA THR A 534 14.20 -10.94 34.78
C THR A 534 15.40 -11.76 35.30
N SER A 535 15.34 -13.08 35.17
CA SER A 535 16.38 -13.99 35.64
C SER A 535 17.65 -13.89 34.79
N LEU A 536 18.82 -14.05 35.42
CA LEU A 536 20.11 -14.00 34.75
C LEU A 536 20.81 -15.35 34.86
N ALA A 537 21.64 -15.66 33.87
CA ALA A 537 22.47 -16.85 33.92
C ALA A 537 23.70 -16.65 34.82
N TYR A 538 23.97 -17.65 35.65
CA TYR A 538 25.18 -17.79 36.42
C TYR A 538 26.41 -17.68 35.50
N ASN A 539 27.40 -16.91 35.94
CA ASN A 539 28.65 -16.74 35.22
C ASN A 539 29.77 -17.53 35.94
N PRO A 540 30.21 -18.67 35.38
CA PRO A 540 31.28 -19.47 36.00
C PRO A 540 32.66 -18.80 35.92
N ALA A 541 32.85 -17.80 35.05
CA ALA A 541 34.12 -17.07 34.93
C ALA A 541 34.24 -15.92 35.94
N ASP A 542 33.13 -15.35 36.41
CA ASP A 542 33.07 -14.32 37.45
C ASP A 542 31.72 -14.37 38.19
N GLU A 543 31.72 -15.00 39.36
CA GLU A 543 30.53 -15.29 40.15
C GLU A 543 29.82 -14.06 40.76
N ASN A 544 30.44 -12.88 40.65
CA ASN A 544 29.87 -11.61 41.10
C ASN A 544 29.21 -10.83 39.94
N THR A 545 29.39 -11.28 38.70
CA THR A 545 28.93 -10.59 37.50
C THR A 545 28.13 -11.55 36.62
N PRO A 546 26.82 -11.73 36.87
CA PRO A 546 25.98 -12.64 36.08
C PRO A 546 25.87 -12.23 34.61
N ASN A 547 25.65 -13.22 33.74
CA ASN A 547 25.44 -12.98 32.33
C ASN A 547 24.05 -12.38 32.06
N ILE A 548 23.98 -11.33 31.23
CA ILE A 548 22.72 -10.71 30.77
C ILE A 548 22.05 -11.58 29.71
N THR A 549 21.66 -12.78 30.10
CA THR A 549 20.99 -13.78 29.28
C THR A 549 20.11 -14.68 30.14
N ASP A 550 19.14 -15.33 29.50
CA ASP A 550 18.28 -16.33 30.13
C ASP A 550 19.07 -17.60 30.51
N HIS A 551 18.63 -18.29 31.57
CA HIS A 551 19.17 -19.60 31.94
C HIS A 551 18.17 -20.72 31.64
N THR A 552 18.70 -21.86 31.22
CA THR A 552 17.91 -22.95 30.62
C THR A 552 18.03 -24.28 31.36
N CYS A 553 18.91 -24.33 32.36
CA CYS A 553 19.28 -25.53 33.10
C CYS A 553 19.30 -25.29 34.61
N HIS A 554 19.21 -26.40 35.35
CA HIS A 554 19.19 -26.42 36.81
C HIS A 554 20.41 -25.76 37.45
N VAL A 555 21.59 -25.89 36.83
CA VAL A 555 22.85 -25.36 37.36
C VAL A 555 23.14 -23.90 36.96
N LEU A 556 22.33 -23.30 36.09
CA LEU A 556 22.64 -22.02 35.44
C LEU A 556 21.91 -20.82 36.03
N ASN A 557 21.13 -20.97 37.11
CA ASN A 557 20.49 -19.83 37.76
C ASN A 557 21.46 -19.05 38.67
N ASP A 558 21.36 -17.72 38.65
CA ASP A 558 22.30 -16.85 39.37
C ASP A 558 21.95 -16.62 40.87
N CYS A 559 20.70 -16.83 41.27
CA CYS A 559 20.27 -16.54 42.65
C CYS A 559 19.12 -17.45 43.14
N ALA A 560 18.78 -17.31 44.43
CA ALA A 560 17.53 -17.81 45.01
C ALA A 560 16.32 -17.24 44.26
N GLY A 561 15.21 -17.97 44.23
CA GLY A 561 14.01 -17.53 43.50
C GLY A 561 14.11 -17.62 41.97
N GLN A 562 15.31 -17.86 41.43
CA GLN A 562 15.59 -18.04 40.00
C GLN A 562 15.89 -19.50 39.75
N GLY A 563 15.27 -20.15 38.76
CA GLY A 563 15.60 -21.55 38.60
C GLY A 563 14.90 -22.36 37.53
N GLY A 564 15.73 -22.92 36.61
CA GLY A 564 15.86 -24.30 36.06
C GLY A 564 15.47 -24.76 34.63
N CYS A 565 14.77 -25.91 34.47
CA CYS A 565 14.45 -26.54 33.17
C CYS A 565 13.16 -27.42 33.05
N GLY A 566 12.42 -27.71 34.12
CA GLY A 566 11.31 -28.68 34.17
C GLY A 566 11.72 -30.14 33.90
N LEU A 567 13.01 -30.34 33.61
CA LEU A 567 13.58 -31.56 33.03
C LEU A 567 14.61 -32.21 33.96
N TYR A 568 15.33 -31.41 34.74
CA TYR A 568 16.42 -31.77 35.66
C TYR A 568 16.10 -31.22 37.05
N GLY A 569 16.53 -31.95 38.06
CA GLY A 569 16.15 -31.73 39.46
C GLY A 569 15.25 -32.85 39.96
N THR A 570 15.21 -32.98 41.28
CA THR A 570 14.39 -33.93 42.04
C THR A 570 12.90 -33.65 41.89
N ALA A 571 12.07 -34.65 42.20
CA ALA A 571 10.62 -34.52 42.26
C ALA A 571 10.16 -33.34 43.14
N ASP A 572 10.84 -33.09 44.26
CA ASP A 572 10.53 -31.99 45.17
C ASP A 572 10.87 -30.62 44.57
N GLU A 573 12.02 -30.50 43.90
CA GLU A 573 12.40 -29.27 43.21
C GLU A 573 11.45 -28.98 42.05
N GLN A 574 11.03 -29.99 41.27
CA GLN A 574 10.05 -29.80 40.19
C GLN A 574 8.64 -29.47 40.71
N ASN A 575 8.31 -29.87 41.95
CA ASN A 575 7.05 -29.54 42.59
C ASN A 575 7.00 -28.08 43.12
N ASN A 576 8.15 -27.41 43.20
CA ASN A 576 8.28 -26.05 43.70
C ASN A 576 9.03 -25.13 42.71
N PRO A 577 8.44 -24.81 41.53
CA PRO A 577 9.04 -23.89 40.56
C PRO A 577 9.41 -22.54 41.18
N GLY A 578 10.66 -22.10 40.99
CA GLY A 578 11.18 -20.86 41.56
C GLY A 578 11.38 -20.88 43.08
N GLY A 579 11.19 -22.02 43.76
CA GLY A 579 11.34 -22.16 45.22
C GLY A 579 12.74 -22.51 45.69
N ASN A 580 13.79 -22.22 44.91
CA ASN A 580 15.17 -22.60 45.26
C ASN A 580 15.80 -21.62 46.25
N GLU A 581 16.60 -22.18 47.18
CA GLU A 581 17.22 -21.42 48.26
C GLU A 581 18.46 -20.61 47.82
N CYS A 582 19.09 -20.96 46.70
CA CYS A 582 20.32 -20.31 46.25
C CYS A 582 20.60 -20.51 44.75
N ARG A 583 21.69 -19.89 44.28
CA ARG A 583 22.27 -20.06 42.94
C ARG A 583 22.52 -21.54 42.60
N SER A 584 22.35 -21.91 41.34
CA SER A 584 22.55 -23.27 40.80
C SER A 584 21.69 -24.39 41.42
N LEU A 585 20.60 -24.07 42.13
CA LEU A 585 19.69 -25.03 42.78
C LEU A 585 18.26 -25.02 42.18
N GLY A 586 18.05 -24.37 41.05
CA GLY A 586 16.70 -24.09 40.53
C GLY A 586 16.22 -25.10 39.49
N SER A 587 14.93 -25.46 39.40
CA SER A 587 14.47 -26.59 38.57
C SER A 587 13.60 -26.29 37.32
N CYS A 588 13.20 -25.05 36.98
CA CYS A 588 12.33 -24.61 35.85
C CYS A 588 12.90 -23.58 34.79
N ALA A 589 12.71 -23.78 33.47
CA ALA A 589 13.35 -22.92 32.43
C ALA A 589 12.96 -21.44 32.53
N THR A 590 13.82 -20.51 32.07
CA THR A 590 13.47 -19.07 32.01
C THR A 590 13.46 -18.54 30.56
N PRO A 591 12.36 -17.89 30.11
CA PRO A 591 11.03 -17.90 30.74
C PRO A 591 10.41 -19.31 30.78
N ILE A 592 9.45 -19.55 31.69
CA ILE A 592 8.69 -20.81 31.69
C ILE A 592 7.60 -20.72 30.61
N ASN A 593 7.81 -21.34 29.44
CA ASN A 593 6.81 -21.34 28.37
C ASN A 593 5.65 -22.33 28.63
N ALA A 594 4.53 -22.12 27.95
CA ALA A 594 3.29 -22.89 28.11
C ALA A 594 3.46 -24.38 27.82
N GLU A 595 4.39 -24.73 26.93
CA GLU A 595 4.67 -26.10 26.49
C GLU A 595 5.55 -26.89 27.49
N ARG A 596 6.04 -26.28 28.58
CA ARG A 596 6.86 -26.96 29.58
C ARG A 596 6.01 -27.83 30.50
N PHE A 597 6.46 -29.07 30.73
CA PHE A 597 5.84 -30.01 31.65
C PHE A 597 6.87 -30.65 32.60
N SER A 598 6.45 -31.02 33.81
CA SER A 598 7.31 -31.72 34.78
C SER A 598 7.57 -33.16 34.32
N THR A 599 8.82 -33.61 34.42
CA THR A 599 9.22 -34.96 34.01
C THR A 599 9.17 -35.98 35.15
N ASP A 600 9.09 -35.53 36.40
CA ASP A 600 9.09 -36.37 37.59
C ASP A 600 8.13 -35.84 38.68
N GLY A 601 7.86 -36.66 39.69
CA GLY A 601 7.08 -36.31 40.87
C GLY A 601 5.56 -36.21 40.69
N PRO A 602 4.84 -35.65 41.67
CA PRO A 602 3.37 -35.58 41.68
C PRO A 602 2.73 -34.77 40.54
N ASN A 603 3.53 -33.94 39.86
CA ASN A 603 3.10 -33.13 38.72
C ASN A 603 3.61 -33.66 37.38
N GLN A 604 4.13 -34.88 37.32
CA GLN A 604 4.60 -35.49 36.09
C GLN A 604 3.54 -35.38 34.97
N GLY A 605 3.96 -34.86 33.81
CA GLY A 605 3.11 -34.63 32.65
C GLY A 605 2.20 -33.41 32.72
N LYS A 606 2.25 -32.62 33.81
CA LYS A 606 1.47 -31.38 33.97
C LYS A 606 2.32 -30.13 33.69
N SER A 607 1.65 -29.04 33.34
CA SER A 607 2.28 -27.75 33.01
C SER A 607 3.11 -27.19 34.16
N VAL A 608 4.38 -26.89 33.89
CA VAL A 608 5.28 -26.23 34.84
C VAL A 608 4.83 -24.80 35.11
N TRP A 609 4.38 -24.08 34.08
CA TRP A 609 3.88 -22.72 34.23
C TRP A 609 2.66 -22.66 35.15
N SER A 610 1.70 -23.56 34.94
CA SER A 610 0.49 -23.63 35.77
C SER A 610 0.83 -23.94 37.22
N ARG A 611 1.79 -24.85 37.45
CA ARG A 611 2.29 -25.16 38.79
C ARG A 611 3.01 -23.96 39.43
N ALA A 612 3.85 -23.26 38.68
CA ALA A 612 4.51 -22.05 39.16
C ALA A 612 3.49 -20.96 39.56
N ARG A 613 2.40 -20.82 38.78
CA ARG A 613 1.32 -19.89 39.11
C ARG A 613 0.59 -20.28 40.38
N GLU A 614 0.34 -21.56 40.58
CA GLU A 614 -0.27 -22.09 41.80
C GLU A 614 0.62 -21.80 43.02
N VAL A 615 1.92 -22.14 42.97
CA VAL A 615 2.88 -21.88 44.05
C VAL A 615 2.99 -20.38 44.34
N PHE A 616 3.06 -19.53 43.32
CA PHE A 616 3.04 -18.08 43.53
C PHE A 616 1.76 -17.62 44.23
N THR A 617 0.62 -18.21 43.87
CA THR A 617 -0.68 -17.86 44.48
C THR A 617 -0.79 -18.33 45.93
N THR A 618 -0.27 -19.51 46.26
CA THR A 618 -0.42 -20.10 47.60
C THR A 618 0.68 -19.69 48.57
N GLU A 619 1.91 -19.50 48.10
CA GLU A 619 3.08 -19.26 48.95
C GLU A 619 3.55 -17.80 48.93
N VAL A 620 3.59 -17.17 47.75
CA VAL A 620 4.18 -15.81 47.58
C VAL A 620 3.14 -14.71 47.78
N TRP A 621 1.96 -14.84 47.18
CA TRP A 621 0.91 -13.82 47.21
C TRP A 621 0.43 -13.45 48.63
N PRO A 622 0.24 -14.40 49.57
CA PRO A 622 -0.16 -14.05 50.92
C PRO A 622 0.85 -13.16 51.65
N GLU A 623 2.15 -13.39 51.43
CA GLU A 623 3.20 -12.56 52.02
C GLU A 623 3.23 -11.15 51.38
N LEU A 624 3.06 -11.05 50.06
CA LEU A 624 2.94 -9.76 49.37
C LEU A 624 1.74 -8.95 49.86
N LYS A 625 0.61 -9.60 50.15
CA LYS A 625 -0.57 -8.92 50.69
C LYS A 625 -0.34 -8.42 52.12
N LYS A 626 0.48 -9.11 52.93
CA LYS A 626 0.85 -8.61 54.27
C LYS A 626 1.67 -7.33 54.18
N THR A 627 2.60 -7.25 53.21
CA THR A 627 3.46 -6.07 53.01
C THR A 627 2.75 -4.94 52.26
N ASN A 628 1.79 -5.27 51.40
CA ASN A 628 0.97 -4.31 50.66
C ASN A 628 -0.53 -4.68 50.71
N PRO A 629 -1.27 -4.21 51.75
CA PRO A 629 -2.69 -4.53 51.94
C PRO A 629 -3.63 -4.02 50.84
N LYS A 630 -3.14 -3.20 49.89
CA LYS A 630 -3.93 -2.69 48.76
C LYS A 630 -4.01 -3.68 47.59
N LEU A 631 -3.25 -4.77 47.61
CA LEU A 631 -3.31 -5.82 46.60
C LEU A 631 -4.66 -6.58 46.68
N PRO A 632 -5.17 -7.09 45.54
CA PRO A 632 -6.39 -7.89 45.53
C PRO A 632 -6.25 -9.21 46.30
N ASP A 633 -7.37 -9.80 46.71
CA ASP A 633 -7.40 -11.04 47.49
C ASP A 633 -6.75 -12.23 46.77
N THR A 634 -6.82 -12.24 45.45
CA THR A 634 -6.14 -13.21 44.59
C THR A 634 -5.26 -12.47 43.57
N PRO A 635 -4.15 -13.08 43.10
CA PRO A 635 -3.35 -12.52 42.02
C PRO A 635 -4.24 -12.23 40.78
N PRO A 636 -4.00 -11.12 40.07
CA PRO A 636 -4.65 -10.85 38.79
C PRO A 636 -4.40 -11.99 37.80
N GLN A 637 -5.24 -12.15 36.77
CA GLN A 637 -4.87 -13.00 35.63
C GLN A 637 -3.75 -12.33 34.83
N VAL A 638 -2.94 -13.14 34.15
CA VAL A 638 -1.98 -12.59 33.17
C VAL A 638 -2.78 -12.04 31.99
N PRO A 639 -2.71 -10.73 31.72
CA PRO A 639 -3.55 -10.12 30.70
C PRO A 639 -3.07 -10.52 29.29
N GLY A 640 -4.02 -10.91 28.44
CA GLY A 640 -3.80 -11.01 26.99
C GLY A 640 -3.88 -9.65 26.28
N THR A 641 -4.35 -9.63 25.04
CA THR A 641 -4.59 -8.37 24.31
C THR A 641 -6.05 -7.94 24.47
N ASN A 642 -6.37 -6.69 24.11
CA ASN A 642 -7.76 -6.22 24.05
C ASN A 642 -8.65 -7.08 23.14
N LYS A 643 -8.06 -7.77 22.15
CA LYS A 643 -8.79 -8.66 21.21
C LYS A 643 -8.81 -10.11 21.67
N GLN A 644 -7.83 -10.54 22.46
CA GLN A 644 -7.71 -11.89 23.00
C GLN A 644 -7.32 -11.81 24.48
N PRO A 645 -8.29 -11.57 25.37
CA PRO A 645 -8.01 -11.36 26.80
C PRO A 645 -7.40 -12.58 27.49
N ASP A 646 -7.66 -13.79 26.95
CA ASP A 646 -7.17 -15.07 27.48
C ASP A 646 -5.91 -15.59 26.76
N LEU A 647 -5.25 -14.77 25.93
CA LEU A 647 -4.11 -15.18 25.10
C LEU A 647 -3.01 -15.92 25.90
N PHE A 648 -2.74 -15.49 27.13
CA PHE A 648 -1.70 -16.06 28.00
C PHE A 648 -2.26 -16.85 29.19
N LYS A 649 -3.50 -17.34 29.10
CA LYS A 649 -4.16 -18.11 30.16
C LYS A 649 -3.33 -19.31 30.65
N TYR A 650 -2.54 -19.92 29.77
CA TYR A 650 -1.68 -21.08 30.07
C TYR A 650 -0.18 -20.74 30.08
N GLY A 651 0.14 -19.44 30.10
CA GLY A 651 1.50 -18.93 29.95
C GLY A 651 1.85 -18.52 28.51
N PRO A 652 3.04 -17.94 28.29
CA PRO A 652 3.53 -17.55 26.97
C PRO A 652 3.89 -18.79 26.14
N SER A 653 3.35 -18.91 24.93
CA SER A 653 3.67 -19.99 23.99
C SER A 653 5.02 -19.77 23.32
N ILE A 654 5.68 -20.85 22.90
CA ILE A 654 6.94 -20.78 22.14
C ILE A 654 6.79 -19.92 20.88
N GLU A 655 5.70 -20.09 20.15
CA GLU A 655 5.44 -19.36 18.91
C GLU A 655 5.26 -17.86 19.16
N TRP A 656 4.87 -17.42 20.37
CA TRP A 656 4.86 -16.00 20.74
C TRP A 656 6.25 -15.51 21.12
N ILE A 657 7.01 -16.32 21.86
CA ILE A 657 8.39 -16.03 22.29
C ILE A 657 9.32 -15.86 21.08
N GLU A 658 9.09 -16.66 20.02
CA GLU A 658 9.86 -16.62 18.78
C GLU A 658 9.35 -15.58 17.76
N HIS A 659 8.18 -15.00 18.00
CA HIS A 659 7.61 -13.98 17.12
C HIS A 659 8.48 -12.72 17.11
N GLU A 660 8.74 -12.15 15.93
CA GLU A 660 9.55 -10.93 15.73
C GLU A 660 11.02 -11.03 16.21
N GLY A 661 11.61 -12.24 16.20
CA GLY A 661 13.05 -12.42 16.40
C GLY A 661 13.49 -12.63 17.85
N GLY A 662 12.55 -12.89 18.76
CA GLY A 662 12.86 -13.47 20.06
C GLY A 662 13.33 -14.93 19.92
N GLY A 663 14.04 -15.45 20.92
CA GLY A 663 14.51 -16.83 20.94
C GLY A 663 14.70 -17.34 22.35
N MET A 664 14.34 -18.61 22.59
CA MET A 664 14.60 -19.32 23.84
C MET A 664 15.50 -20.52 23.56
N THR A 665 16.55 -20.68 24.36
CA THR A 665 17.34 -21.90 24.37
C THR A 665 16.74 -22.89 25.38
N ALA A 666 16.82 -24.19 25.13
CA ALA A 666 16.36 -25.21 26.07
C ALA A 666 17.31 -26.38 26.16
N CYS A 667 17.40 -26.96 27.35
CA CYS A 667 18.17 -28.18 27.54
C CYS A 667 17.41 -29.42 27.07
N GLY A 668 18.16 -30.33 26.44
CA GLY A 668 17.65 -31.58 25.89
C GLY A 668 17.49 -31.55 24.37
N ALA A 669 17.76 -32.68 23.73
CA ALA A 669 17.72 -32.83 22.27
C ALA A 669 16.35 -33.29 21.73
N SER A 670 15.38 -33.58 22.60
CA SER A 670 14.11 -34.22 22.20
C SER A 670 13.13 -33.27 21.53
N GLY A 671 13.30 -31.95 21.66
CA GLY A 671 12.36 -30.93 21.20
C GLY A 671 10.98 -30.96 21.87
N MET A 672 10.66 -31.99 22.66
CA MET A 672 9.33 -32.23 23.23
C MET A 672 8.90 -31.20 24.26
N SER A 673 9.83 -30.44 24.81
CA SER A 673 9.57 -29.43 25.83
C SER A 673 9.43 -28.01 25.25
N GLY A 674 9.27 -27.89 23.93
CA GLY A 674 9.04 -26.62 23.25
C GLY A 674 10.30 -25.75 23.11
N ALA A 675 11.45 -26.37 22.87
CA ALA A 675 12.63 -25.78 22.24
C ALA A 675 13.66 -26.89 21.99
N GLY A 676 14.34 -26.86 20.86
CA GLY A 676 15.24 -27.93 20.42
C GLY A 676 16.62 -27.38 20.07
N SER A 677 17.43 -27.02 21.07
CA SER A 677 18.81 -26.62 20.81
C SER A 677 19.66 -26.61 22.09
N CYS A 678 20.02 -27.79 22.56
CA CYS A 678 21.36 -27.97 23.10
C CYS A 678 22.07 -28.95 22.18
N SER A 679 22.62 -28.40 21.09
CA SER A 679 23.74 -28.98 20.36
C SER A 679 25.01 -28.28 20.81
#